data_AF-A0A1Q4YUQ8-F1
#
_entry.id   AF-A0A1Q4YUQ8-F1
#
_cell.length_a   1.000
_cell.length_b   1.000
_cell.length_c   1.000
_cell.angle_alpha   90.00
_cell.angle_beta   90.00
_cell.angle_gamma   90.00
#
_symmetry.space_group_name_H-M   'P 1'
#
loop_
_entity.id
_entity.type
_entity.pdbx_description
1 polymer ?
#
loop_
_entity_poly.entity_id
_entity_poly.type
_entity_poly.pdbx_seq_one_letter_code
_entity_poly.pdbx_strand_id
1 'polypeptide(L)'
;MGRYEGSGRGEGEREAEGTRTSGGTGRGRDAAAQGRALSAAVHAVLARVDAHAGRAGRDGRAERDGAARRPEAESGSDAGAVAEAEAGAEAEAESSAGSGSEAESGPDADAGTGDSTRSAGSALDTGAPPQGTALASPTAPVSPAALDALVARFGLSAFERDVVLLTAAAELEPTTAARCAAACGDPERAYPTFSLALAALGDPHWSALTPVAPLRRWRIVELDDESRLTTSRLRLDERILHFLAGSPYLDARLHGLLRRTTVPDVLPASYDLAANRVAAGWAGAGRGAPLRVELVGGDLRTRADIAATAARRSGLGLYEMSAADVPAAPAARDLLARLWQREAILLPAALLVEIGDLDREQAAATDAFVESAAVPLVVSSPDPRQTARPRGERVTVPPLDADEQLGVWTDAFAGVPEVSQGDLRDLVAQFALPPHLVRSAGAAVARDLPGEDVLDATGLAWQAGLTEARMGMDELGRRIEPQAGWGDLVLAERQLKVLREIVAHVRQRPTVYQEWGFAETLRRGLGVTALFAGGSGTGKTLAAEVMARELGLDLFIIDLSQVVSKYIGETEKNLRKVFDAAEQGGALLLFDEADALFGKRSEVKDSHDRYANLEVSYLLMRMEAYRGLAVLTTNMKQALDTAFMRRIRFVVDFPFPGESERAEIWRRVLPARAPMKGVEPELLARLTVAGGSIRNIALSGAFLAAEEGDRLQMRHMLEAARTEYLKLDRSLTPSEVHGWV
;
A
#
# COMPACT_ATOMS: atom_id res chain seq x y z
N MET A 1 -25.14 4.54 51.21
CA MET A 1 -26.15 4.96 52.21
C MET A 1 -26.33 6.46 52.01
N GLY A 2 -27.43 7.03 51.49
CA GLY A 2 -28.75 6.50 51.14
C GLY A 2 -29.32 7.15 49.87
N ARG A 3 -30.48 6.60 49.48
CA ARG A 3 -31.30 6.89 48.30
C ARG A 3 -32.20 8.13 48.52
N TYR A 4 -32.70 8.73 47.42
CA TYR A 4 -34.12 8.95 47.05
C TYR A 4 -34.14 9.73 45.71
N GLU A 5 -34.48 9.08 44.57
CA GLU A 5 -35.74 9.19 43.77
C GLU A 5 -35.97 10.60 43.16
N GLY A 6 -36.29 10.84 41.88
CA GLY A 6 -36.79 10.03 40.77
C GLY A 6 -37.92 10.81 40.05
N SER A 7 -37.75 11.16 38.76
CA SER A 7 -38.74 11.66 37.76
C SER A 7 -38.05 12.71 36.84
N GLY A 8 -37.83 12.56 35.53
CA GLY A 8 -38.54 11.79 34.52
C GLY A 8 -39.32 12.71 33.58
N ARG A 9 -38.68 13.28 32.54
CA ARG A 9 -39.29 13.71 31.27
C ARG A 9 -38.19 14.03 30.25
N GLY A 10 -38.24 13.30 29.14
CA GLY A 10 -37.32 13.43 28.02
C GLY A 10 -37.79 14.43 26.98
N GLU A 11 -36.82 15.14 26.42
CA GLU A 11 -36.81 15.84 25.13
C GLU A 11 -35.41 15.49 24.59
N GLY A 12 -35.22 14.77 23.49
CA GLY A 12 -35.88 14.92 22.20
C GLY A 12 -34.82 15.39 21.20
N GLU A 13 -33.78 14.57 21.00
CA GLU A 13 -32.74 14.79 19.98
C GLU A 13 -33.38 14.80 18.59
N ARG A 14 -33.26 15.95 17.90
CA ARG A 14 -33.61 16.09 16.49
C ARG A 14 -32.34 15.87 15.66
N GLU A 15 -32.14 14.63 15.22
CA GLU A 15 -31.23 14.34 14.11
C GLU A 15 -31.87 14.77 12.78
N ALA A 16 -31.04 15.40 11.95
CA ALA A 16 -31.42 15.95 10.67
C ALA A 16 -31.75 14.86 9.64
N GLU A 17 -32.83 15.13 8.93
CA GLU A 17 -33.55 14.27 8.00
C GLU A 17 -32.70 13.95 6.75
N GLY A 18 -32.31 12.68 6.62
CA GLY A 18 -31.61 12.15 5.46
C GLY A 18 -32.48 12.13 4.20
N THR A 19 -31.91 12.59 3.10
CA THR A 19 -32.40 12.48 1.72
C THR A 19 -32.76 11.03 1.40
N ARG A 20 -34.05 10.68 1.48
CA ARG A 20 -34.59 9.40 1.02
C ARG A 20 -34.48 9.32 -0.50
N THR A 21 -33.45 8.64 -0.99
CA THR A 21 -33.38 8.16 -2.36
C THR A 21 -34.37 6.98 -2.52
N SER A 22 -35.24 7.08 -3.53
CA SER A 22 -36.36 6.18 -3.83
C SER A 22 -35.93 4.82 -4.44
N GLY A 23 -34.90 4.16 -3.88
CA GLY A 23 -34.35 2.90 -4.39
C GLY A 23 -34.79 1.61 -3.66
N GLY A 24 -35.48 1.72 -2.52
CA GLY A 24 -35.72 0.58 -1.61
C GLY A 24 -36.81 -0.42 -2.05
N THR A 25 -37.75 -0.01 -2.91
CA THR A 25 -38.91 -0.87 -3.29
C THR A 25 -38.62 -1.88 -4.39
N GLY A 26 -37.51 -1.71 -5.13
CA GLY A 26 -37.10 -2.61 -6.22
C GLY A 26 -36.40 -3.89 -5.73
N ARG A 27 -35.33 -3.75 -4.93
CA ARG A 27 -34.52 -4.89 -4.45
C ARG A 27 -35.31 -5.94 -3.66
N GLY A 28 -36.27 -5.52 -2.83
CA GLY A 28 -37.09 -6.44 -2.04
C GLY A 28 -38.06 -7.28 -2.88
N ARG A 29 -38.55 -6.74 -4.00
CA ARG A 29 -39.43 -7.48 -4.93
C ARG A 29 -38.64 -8.49 -5.76
N ASP A 30 -37.42 -8.13 -6.17
CA ASP A 30 -36.53 -9.01 -6.94
C ASP A 30 -36.03 -10.20 -6.11
N ALA A 31 -35.63 -9.96 -4.86
CA ALA A 31 -35.23 -11.04 -3.94
C ALA A 31 -36.38 -12.03 -3.66
N ALA A 32 -37.60 -11.52 -3.46
CA ALA A 32 -38.78 -12.36 -3.25
C ALA A 32 -39.17 -13.17 -4.51
N ALA A 33 -39.01 -12.61 -5.71
CA ALA A 33 -39.22 -13.32 -6.96
C ALA A 33 -38.16 -14.41 -7.19
N GLN A 34 -36.90 -14.10 -6.89
CA GLN A 34 -35.78 -15.02 -6.96
C GLN A 34 -35.95 -16.20 -5.98
N GLY A 35 -36.37 -15.95 -4.75
CA GLY A 35 -36.67 -17.00 -3.76
C GLY A 35 -37.77 -17.96 -4.22
N ARG A 36 -38.85 -17.45 -4.83
CA ARG A 36 -39.92 -18.29 -5.41
C ARG A 36 -39.43 -19.17 -6.56
N ALA A 37 -38.61 -18.60 -7.45
CA ALA A 37 -38.06 -19.34 -8.59
C ALA A 37 -37.04 -20.41 -8.15
N LEU A 38 -36.23 -20.13 -7.12
CA LEU A 38 -35.33 -21.12 -6.52
C LEU A 38 -36.11 -22.28 -5.88
N SER A 39 -37.17 -21.99 -5.13
CA SER A 39 -38.05 -23.00 -4.53
C SER A 39 -38.69 -23.91 -5.59
N ALA A 40 -39.18 -23.34 -6.70
CA ALA A 40 -39.73 -24.13 -7.80
C ALA A 40 -38.68 -25.08 -8.43
N ALA A 41 -37.44 -24.61 -8.62
CA ALA A 41 -36.35 -25.43 -9.15
C ALA A 41 -35.95 -26.56 -8.17
N VAL A 42 -35.91 -26.27 -6.86
CA VAL A 42 -35.68 -27.26 -5.80
C VAL A 42 -36.76 -28.35 -5.83
N HIS A 43 -38.04 -28.00 -5.92
CA HIS A 43 -39.12 -28.98 -5.99
C HIS A 43 -39.04 -29.87 -7.22
N ALA A 44 -38.60 -29.36 -8.37
CA ALA A 44 -38.40 -30.15 -9.58
C ALA A 44 -37.27 -31.20 -9.43
N VAL A 45 -36.23 -30.90 -8.66
CA VAL A 45 -35.18 -31.88 -8.31
C VAL A 45 -35.69 -32.92 -7.32
N LEU A 46 -36.39 -32.49 -6.26
CA LEU A 46 -36.95 -33.42 -5.27
C LEU A 46 -37.97 -34.38 -5.89
N ALA A 47 -38.77 -33.93 -6.87
CA ALA A 47 -39.68 -34.81 -7.61
C ALA A 47 -38.96 -35.95 -8.35
N ARG A 48 -37.72 -35.72 -8.83
CA ARG A 48 -36.89 -36.76 -9.45
C ARG A 48 -36.32 -37.73 -8.43
N VAL A 49 -35.96 -37.24 -7.24
CA VAL A 49 -35.57 -38.07 -6.09
C VAL A 49 -36.72 -38.97 -5.65
N ASP A 50 -37.94 -38.44 -5.55
CA ASP A 50 -39.14 -39.22 -5.20
C ASP A 50 -39.45 -40.28 -6.27
N ALA A 51 -39.30 -39.93 -7.55
CA ALA A 51 -39.47 -40.89 -8.65
C ALA A 51 -38.45 -42.03 -8.59
N HIS A 52 -37.21 -41.75 -8.17
CA HIS A 52 -36.20 -42.77 -7.91
C HIS A 52 -36.57 -43.67 -6.73
N ALA A 53 -36.97 -43.09 -5.58
CA ALA A 53 -37.42 -43.83 -4.41
C ALA A 53 -38.60 -44.77 -4.74
N GLY A 54 -39.55 -44.31 -5.56
CA GLY A 54 -40.69 -45.10 -6.02
C GLY A 54 -40.31 -46.26 -6.96
N ARG A 55 -39.23 -46.14 -7.73
CA ARG A 55 -38.70 -47.24 -8.57
C ARG A 55 -37.95 -48.26 -7.71
N ALA A 56 -37.02 -47.81 -6.87
CA ALA A 56 -36.26 -48.66 -5.95
C ALA A 56 -37.18 -49.46 -5.00
N GLY A 57 -38.26 -48.84 -4.51
CA GLY A 57 -39.27 -49.51 -3.68
C GLY A 57 -40.12 -50.54 -4.42
N ARG A 58 -40.30 -50.44 -5.75
CA ARG A 58 -41.00 -51.45 -6.57
C ARG A 58 -40.09 -52.63 -6.91
N ASP A 59 -38.82 -52.37 -7.21
CA ASP A 59 -37.83 -53.40 -7.51
C ASP A 59 -37.50 -54.24 -6.26
N GLY A 60 -37.35 -53.60 -5.09
CA GLY A 60 -37.17 -54.33 -3.82
C GLY A 60 -38.40 -55.12 -3.34
N ARG A 61 -39.61 -54.74 -3.78
CA ARG A 61 -40.84 -55.51 -3.51
C ARG A 61 -40.97 -56.70 -4.45
N ALA A 62 -40.59 -56.55 -5.71
CA ALA A 62 -40.51 -57.66 -6.68
C ALA A 62 -39.45 -58.71 -6.31
N GLU A 63 -38.30 -58.31 -5.75
CA GLU A 63 -37.30 -59.24 -5.20
C GLU A 63 -37.78 -59.96 -3.93
N ARG A 64 -38.49 -59.26 -3.03
CA ARG A 64 -39.07 -59.90 -1.82
C ARG A 64 -40.23 -60.85 -2.15
N ASP A 65 -41.09 -60.50 -3.11
CA ASP A 65 -42.18 -61.38 -3.58
C ASP A 65 -41.64 -62.56 -4.43
N GLY A 66 -40.48 -62.40 -5.08
CA GLY A 66 -39.76 -63.47 -5.78
C GLY A 66 -39.05 -64.44 -4.82
N ALA A 67 -38.50 -63.94 -3.71
CA ALA A 67 -37.87 -64.76 -2.67
C ALA A 67 -38.88 -65.55 -1.82
N ALA A 68 -40.14 -65.10 -1.72
CA ALA A 68 -41.22 -65.80 -1.02
C ALA A 68 -41.81 -67.00 -1.80
N ARG A 69 -41.29 -67.33 -2.99
CA ARG A 69 -41.74 -68.46 -3.83
C ARG A 69 -40.63 -69.47 -4.17
N ARG A 70 -39.91 -69.96 -3.17
CA ARG A 70 -39.15 -71.22 -3.28
C ARG A 70 -39.52 -72.17 -2.14
N PRO A 71 -39.90 -73.44 -2.43
CA PRO A 71 -40.21 -74.41 -1.38
C PRO A 71 -38.94 -75.03 -0.78
N GLU A 72 -39.06 -75.40 0.48
CA GLU A 72 -38.08 -76.11 1.31
C GLU A 72 -37.78 -77.52 0.76
N ALA A 73 -36.50 -77.93 0.80
CA ALA A 73 -36.08 -79.33 0.88
C ALA A 73 -34.60 -79.46 1.38
N GLU A 74 -34.49 -79.97 2.61
CA GLU A 74 -33.52 -80.93 3.18
C GLU A 74 -31.98 -80.77 3.05
N SER A 75 -31.39 -80.50 4.22
CA SER A 75 -30.24 -81.16 4.89
C SER A 75 -29.17 -81.95 4.11
N GLY A 76 -27.91 -81.63 4.42
CA GLY A 76 -26.76 -82.53 4.26
C GLY A 76 -25.45 -81.90 4.73
N SER A 77 -24.90 -82.44 5.82
CA SER A 77 -23.57 -82.20 6.40
C SER A 77 -22.41 -82.39 5.42
N ASP A 78 -21.28 -81.68 5.59
CA ASP A 78 -20.07 -82.25 6.21
C ASP A 78 -18.94 -81.22 6.39
N ALA A 79 -18.05 -81.54 7.33
CA ALA A 79 -16.93 -80.79 7.86
C ALA A 79 -15.72 -80.67 6.91
N GLY A 80 -14.77 -79.79 7.26
CA GLY A 80 -13.42 -79.80 6.69
C GLY A 80 -12.59 -78.56 7.02
N ALA A 81 -11.94 -78.56 8.18
CA ALA A 81 -10.96 -77.58 8.61
C ALA A 81 -9.61 -77.72 7.86
N VAL A 82 -8.76 -76.68 7.95
CA VAL A 82 -7.38 -76.71 8.53
C VAL A 82 -6.39 -75.74 7.83
N ALA A 83 -5.70 -74.97 8.70
CA ALA A 83 -4.35 -74.36 8.65
C ALA A 83 -4.05 -73.27 7.59
N GLU A 84 -3.70 -72.04 8.00
CA GLU A 84 -2.43 -71.60 8.64
C GLU A 84 -1.20 -71.72 7.74
N ALA A 85 -0.59 -70.57 7.40
CA ALA A 85 0.83 -70.29 7.67
C ALA A 85 1.16 -68.83 7.37
N GLU A 86 1.72 -68.17 8.38
CA GLU A 86 2.26 -66.81 8.41
C GLU A 86 3.66 -66.70 7.76
N ALA A 87 4.11 -65.44 7.70
CA ALA A 87 5.48 -64.92 7.67
C ALA A 87 6.18 -64.89 6.30
N GLY A 88 6.89 -63.84 5.90
CA GLY A 88 7.29 -62.59 6.56
C GLY A 88 8.43 -61.92 5.76
N ALA A 89 8.72 -60.66 6.11
CA ALA A 89 9.97 -59.90 5.88
C ALA A 89 10.39 -59.60 4.41
N GLU A 90 10.42 -58.34 3.94
CA GLU A 90 11.32 -57.20 4.23
C GLU A 90 12.54 -57.06 3.28
N ALA A 91 12.77 -55.80 2.90
CA ALA A 91 14.01 -55.12 2.48
C ALA A 91 14.46 -55.12 0.99
N GLU A 92 14.43 -53.91 0.41
CA GLU A 92 15.56 -53.12 -0.19
C GLU A 92 16.57 -53.84 -1.13
N ALA A 93 17.15 -53.30 -2.21
CA ALA A 93 17.25 -51.97 -2.82
C ALA A 93 18.00 -52.10 -4.19
N GLU A 94 17.92 -51.04 -5.00
CA GLU A 94 18.93 -50.47 -5.93
C GLU A 94 19.29 -51.00 -7.36
N SER A 95 19.21 -50.03 -8.29
CA SER A 95 19.96 -49.81 -9.55
C SER A 95 19.70 -50.77 -10.73
N SER A 96 19.71 -50.40 -12.01
CA SER A 96 20.43 -49.38 -12.80
C SER A 96 19.76 -49.29 -14.20
N ALA A 97 19.57 -48.11 -14.80
CA ALA A 97 20.34 -47.51 -15.91
C ALA A 97 20.25 -48.18 -17.32
N GLY A 98 20.01 -47.35 -18.34
CA GLY A 98 20.16 -47.65 -19.79
C GLY A 98 19.08 -46.96 -20.64
N SER A 99 19.24 -45.71 -21.08
CA SER A 99 19.92 -45.23 -22.31
C SER A 99 19.12 -45.40 -23.62
N GLY A 100 18.93 -44.28 -24.34
CA GLY A 100 18.53 -44.26 -25.75
C GLY A 100 18.27 -42.83 -26.25
N SER A 101 19.23 -42.24 -26.96
CA SER A 101 19.18 -40.90 -27.55
C SER A 101 18.59 -40.89 -28.98
N GLU A 102 18.28 -39.66 -29.42
CA GLU A 102 18.38 -39.06 -30.77
C GLU A 102 17.71 -39.71 -31.99
N ALA A 103 16.91 -38.90 -32.70
CA ALA A 103 17.26 -38.45 -34.05
C ALA A 103 16.35 -37.32 -34.56
N GLU A 104 16.99 -36.32 -35.16
CA GLU A 104 16.46 -35.19 -35.93
C GLU A 104 15.76 -35.62 -37.24
N SER A 105 14.87 -34.76 -37.77
CA SER A 105 14.87 -34.35 -39.20
C SER A 105 13.70 -33.40 -39.53
N GLY A 106 14.02 -32.20 -40.07
CA GLY A 106 13.19 -31.51 -41.08
C GLY A 106 13.50 -32.06 -42.49
N PRO A 107 13.10 -31.42 -43.63
CA PRO A 107 12.85 -29.98 -43.81
C PRO A 107 11.71 -29.60 -44.83
N ASP A 108 11.69 -28.30 -45.17
CA ASP A 108 11.18 -27.60 -46.39
C ASP A 108 9.65 -27.44 -46.59
N ALA A 109 9.05 -26.23 -46.68
CA ALA A 109 9.23 -25.02 -47.53
C ALA A 109 8.20 -24.98 -48.66
N ASP A 110 7.29 -23.99 -48.68
CA ASP A 110 6.92 -23.29 -49.92
C ASP A 110 6.23 -21.94 -49.67
N ALA A 111 6.47 -21.03 -50.61
CA ALA A 111 6.05 -19.64 -50.65
C ALA A 111 4.67 -19.46 -51.31
N GLY A 112 4.04 -18.30 -51.08
CA GLY A 112 2.77 -17.96 -51.73
C GLY A 112 2.42 -16.48 -51.58
N THR A 113 3.02 -15.66 -52.43
CA THR A 113 2.73 -14.24 -52.68
C THR A 113 1.34 -14.07 -53.30
N GLY A 114 0.61 -12.99 -52.95
CA GLY A 114 -0.67 -12.66 -53.57
C GLY A 114 -1.19 -11.28 -53.17
N ASP A 115 -0.63 -10.26 -53.82
CA ASP A 115 -1.13 -8.88 -53.92
C ASP A 115 -2.53 -8.85 -54.59
N SER A 116 -3.43 -7.97 -54.12
CA SER A 116 -4.36 -7.20 -54.97
C SER A 116 -5.20 -6.21 -54.17
N THR A 117 -4.85 -4.95 -54.36
CA THR A 117 -5.59 -3.70 -54.20
C THR A 117 -7.00 -3.66 -54.84
N ARG A 118 -7.90 -2.84 -54.23
CA ARG A 118 -8.90 -1.87 -54.80
C ARG A 118 -10.13 -1.80 -53.87
N SER A 119 -10.40 -0.68 -53.18
CA SER A 119 -10.85 0.66 -53.62
C SER A 119 -12.37 0.79 -53.81
N ALA A 120 -12.93 1.81 -53.14
CA ALA A 120 -14.23 2.49 -53.31
C ALA A 120 -15.49 1.68 -52.97
N GLY A 121 -16.51 2.18 -52.26
CA GLY A 121 -16.96 3.55 -51.99
C GLY A 121 -18.37 3.74 -52.55
N SER A 122 -19.39 3.92 -51.68
CA SER A 122 -20.73 4.51 -51.96
C SER A 122 -21.61 4.23 -50.74
N ALA A 123 -21.93 5.19 -49.86
CA ALA A 123 -22.93 6.26 -49.99
C ALA A 123 -24.40 5.76 -50.09
N LEU A 124 -25.13 6.04 -48.99
CA LEU A 124 -26.54 6.44 -48.85
C LEU A 124 -27.63 5.54 -49.47
N ASP A 125 -28.42 4.91 -48.59
CA ASP A 125 -29.87 4.81 -48.83
C ASP A 125 -30.66 5.01 -47.52
N THR A 126 -31.65 5.87 -47.64
CA THR A 126 -32.61 6.31 -46.63
C THR A 126 -33.87 5.46 -46.73
N GLY A 127 -34.25 4.77 -45.66
CA GLY A 127 -35.53 4.04 -45.63
C GLY A 127 -36.01 3.82 -44.21
N ALA A 128 -37.08 4.53 -43.83
CA ALA A 128 -37.84 4.28 -42.61
C ALA A 128 -38.43 2.85 -42.61
N PRO A 129 -38.54 2.18 -41.44
CA PRO A 129 -39.09 0.84 -41.39
C PRO A 129 -40.63 0.85 -41.45
N PRO A 130 -41.27 -0.16 -42.06
CA PRO A 130 -42.72 -0.28 -42.10
C PRO A 130 -43.26 -0.75 -40.74
N GLN A 131 -44.38 -0.17 -40.34
CA GLN A 131 -45.24 -0.65 -39.27
C GLN A 131 -45.88 -1.97 -39.71
N GLY A 132 -45.75 -3.03 -38.90
CA GLY A 132 -46.35 -4.32 -39.23
C GLY A 132 -46.27 -5.35 -38.11
N THR A 133 -47.40 -5.49 -37.42
CA THR A 133 -47.92 -6.72 -36.77
C THR A 133 -47.09 -7.36 -35.64
N ALA A 134 -47.57 -7.12 -34.42
CA ALA A 134 -47.26 -7.88 -33.21
C ALA A 134 -47.64 -9.37 -33.39
N LEU A 135 -46.63 -10.21 -33.57
CA LEU A 135 -46.73 -11.66 -33.34
C LEU A 135 -46.39 -11.92 -31.87
N ALA A 136 -47.40 -12.35 -31.12
CA ALA A 136 -47.28 -12.80 -29.74
C ALA A 136 -46.16 -13.84 -29.63
N SER A 137 -45.10 -13.49 -28.90
CA SER A 137 -44.05 -14.44 -28.55
C SER A 137 -44.61 -15.44 -27.52
N PRO A 138 -44.33 -16.75 -27.68
CA PRO A 138 -44.76 -17.74 -26.70
C PRO A 138 -44.09 -17.44 -25.36
N THR A 139 -44.91 -17.37 -24.31
CA THR A 139 -44.49 -17.24 -22.91
C THR A 139 -43.51 -18.36 -22.56
N ALA A 140 -42.22 -18.03 -22.53
CA ALA A 140 -41.19 -18.88 -21.94
C ALA A 140 -41.39 -18.95 -20.41
N PRO A 141 -41.16 -20.11 -19.78
CA PRO A 141 -41.24 -20.24 -18.33
C PRO A 141 -40.17 -19.37 -17.64
N VAL A 142 -40.57 -18.72 -16.55
CA VAL A 142 -39.72 -17.84 -15.74
C VAL A 142 -38.63 -18.65 -15.03
N SER A 143 -37.38 -18.52 -15.46
CA SER A 143 -36.20 -19.16 -14.84
C SER A 143 -35.57 -18.28 -13.74
N PRO A 144 -34.92 -18.85 -12.70
CA PRO A 144 -34.26 -18.09 -11.63
C PRO A 144 -32.94 -17.47 -12.09
N ALA A 145 -32.90 -16.14 -12.26
CA ALA A 145 -31.76 -15.38 -12.78
C ALA A 145 -30.39 -15.67 -12.11
N ALA A 146 -30.36 -15.99 -10.80
CA ALA A 146 -29.10 -16.25 -10.08
C ALA A 146 -28.56 -17.67 -10.27
N LEU A 147 -29.42 -18.68 -10.37
CA LEU A 147 -28.97 -20.05 -10.65
C LEU A 147 -28.42 -20.12 -12.08
N ASP A 148 -29.12 -19.53 -13.04
CA ASP A 148 -28.65 -19.48 -14.43
C ASP A 148 -27.34 -18.66 -14.54
N ALA A 149 -27.20 -17.58 -13.76
CA ALA A 149 -25.93 -16.85 -13.66
C ALA A 149 -24.80 -17.70 -13.05
N LEU A 150 -25.07 -18.49 -12.00
CA LEU A 150 -24.09 -19.40 -11.42
C LEU A 150 -23.62 -20.45 -12.45
N VAL A 151 -24.58 -21.07 -13.15
CA VAL A 151 -24.34 -22.06 -14.20
C VAL A 151 -23.50 -21.46 -15.33
N ALA A 152 -23.89 -20.30 -15.84
CA ALA A 152 -23.18 -19.64 -16.94
C ALA A 152 -21.75 -19.21 -16.55
N ARG A 153 -21.55 -18.68 -15.34
CA ARG A 153 -20.26 -18.15 -14.88
C ARG A 153 -19.24 -19.23 -14.55
N PHE A 154 -19.68 -20.36 -13.99
CA PHE A 154 -18.80 -21.48 -13.64
C PHE A 154 -18.80 -22.62 -14.66
N GLY A 155 -19.60 -22.49 -15.74
CA GLY A 155 -19.71 -23.50 -16.79
C GLY A 155 -20.28 -24.82 -16.29
N LEU A 156 -21.26 -24.77 -15.39
CA LEU A 156 -21.86 -25.98 -14.82
C LEU A 156 -22.68 -26.74 -15.88
N SER A 157 -22.54 -28.05 -15.91
CA SER A 157 -23.41 -28.95 -16.65
C SER A 157 -24.83 -29.00 -16.06
N ALA A 158 -25.78 -29.58 -16.80
CA ALA A 158 -27.13 -29.81 -16.29
C ALA A 158 -27.15 -30.69 -15.03
N PHE A 159 -26.31 -31.72 -14.99
CA PHE A 159 -26.16 -32.57 -13.81
C PHE A 159 -25.58 -31.81 -12.62
N GLU A 160 -24.50 -31.03 -12.79
CA GLU A 160 -23.91 -30.23 -11.71
C GLU A 160 -24.87 -29.16 -11.17
N ARG A 161 -25.66 -28.54 -12.05
CA ARG A 161 -26.77 -27.64 -11.67
C ARG A 161 -27.76 -28.34 -10.74
N ASP A 162 -28.17 -29.57 -11.08
CA ASP A 162 -29.12 -30.34 -10.28
C ASP A 162 -28.51 -30.82 -8.96
N VAL A 163 -27.20 -31.11 -8.92
CA VAL A 163 -26.48 -31.39 -7.68
C VAL A 163 -26.51 -30.18 -6.74
N VAL A 164 -26.27 -28.97 -7.25
CA VAL A 164 -26.38 -27.72 -6.47
C VAL A 164 -27.80 -27.50 -5.94
N LEU A 165 -28.82 -27.80 -6.74
CA LEU A 165 -30.22 -27.70 -6.32
C LEU A 165 -30.58 -28.76 -5.26
N LEU A 166 -30.06 -29.98 -5.38
CA LEU A 166 -30.27 -31.04 -4.39
C LEU A 166 -29.64 -30.68 -3.04
N THR A 167 -28.44 -30.11 -3.03
CA THR A 167 -27.78 -29.64 -1.80
C THR A 167 -28.45 -28.39 -1.23
N ALA A 168 -28.92 -27.47 -2.08
CA ALA A 168 -29.75 -26.33 -1.64
C ALA A 168 -31.07 -26.79 -1.00
N ALA A 169 -31.68 -27.85 -1.54
CA ALA A 169 -32.94 -28.41 -1.02
C ALA A 169 -32.81 -28.86 0.45
N ALA A 170 -31.64 -29.36 0.85
CA ALA A 170 -31.40 -29.80 2.22
C ALA A 170 -31.44 -28.64 3.24
N GLU A 171 -31.16 -27.41 2.81
CA GLU A 171 -31.16 -26.21 3.65
C GLU A 171 -32.49 -25.42 3.55
N LEU A 172 -33.19 -25.53 2.40
CA LEU A 172 -34.38 -24.72 2.10
C LEU A 172 -35.71 -25.46 2.29
N GLU A 173 -35.74 -26.78 2.18
CA GLU A 173 -36.95 -27.58 2.16
C GLU A 173 -36.92 -28.64 3.29
N PRO A 174 -37.78 -28.52 4.33
CA PRO A 174 -37.77 -29.43 5.48
C PRO A 174 -37.99 -30.90 5.13
N THR A 175 -38.68 -31.19 4.03
CA THR A 175 -38.99 -32.57 3.62
C THR A 175 -37.81 -33.29 2.95
N THR A 176 -36.73 -32.59 2.61
CA THR A 176 -35.59 -33.16 1.86
C THR A 176 -34.94 -34.35 2.58
N ALA A 177 -34.72 -34.27 3.90
CA ALA A 177 -34.07 -35.35 4.66
C ALA A 177 -34.84 -36.67 4.57
N ALA A 178 -36.17 -36.61 4.73
CA ALA A 178 -37.05 -37.78 4.61
C ALA A 178 -37.05 -38.36 3.18
N ARG A 179 -37.03 -37.49 2.16
CA ARG A 179 -36.96 -37.92 0.75
C ARG A 179 -35.62 -38.57 0.42
N CYS A 180 -34.51 -38.03 0.92
CA CYS A 180 -33.18 -38.64 0.77
C CYS A 180 -33.12 -40.02 1.44
N ALA A 181 -33.60 -40.16 2.67
CA ALA A 181 -33.64 -41.44 3.37
C ALA A 181 -34.47 -42.49 2.61
N ALA A 182 -35.65 -42.09 2.10
CA ALA A 182 -36.51 -42.97 1.30
C ALA A 182 -35.85 -43.38 -0.04
N ALA A 183 -35.17 -42.46 -0.72
CA ALA A 183 -34.50 -42.73 -1.99
C ALA A 183 -33.23 -43.58 -1.82
N CYS A 184 -32.49 -43.40 -0.73
CA CYS A 184 -31.33 -44.20 -0.39
C CYS A 184 -31.68 -45.59 0.18
N GLY A 185 -32.92 -45.80 0.62
CA GLY A 185 -33.35 -47.02 1.29
C GLY A 185 -32.71 -47.22 2.68
N ASP A 186 -32.16 -46.15 3.27
CA ASP A 186 -31.41 -46.17 4.53
C ASP A 186 -31.80 -44.94 5.37
N PRO A 187 -32.46 -45.12 6.53
CA PRO A 187 -32.82 -44.04 7.44
C PRO A 187 -31.63 -43.20 7.92
N GLU A 188 -30.44 -43.80 8.01
CA GLU A 188 -29.21 -43.11 8.45
C GLU A 188 -28.60 -42.22 7.34
N ARG A 189 -29.11 -42.32 6.09
CA ARG A 189 -28.69 -41.51 4.94
C ARG A 189 -29.72 -40.47 4.55
N ALA A 190 -30.20 -39.72 5.54
CA ALA A 190 -31.19 -38.65 5.40
C ALA A 190 -30.60 -37.33 4.87
N TYR A 191 -29.68 -37.39 3.91
CA TYR A 191 -28.98 -36.24 3.35
C TYR A 191 -28.57 -36.45 1.89
N PRO A 192 -28.34 -35.38 1.11
CA PRO A 192 -27.78 -35.48 -0.22
C PRO A 192 -26.42 -36.17 -0.23
N THR A 193 -26.26 -37.17 -1.10
CA THR A 193 -24.98 -37.84 -1.39
C THR A 193 -24.73 -37.85 -2.88
N PHE A 194 -23.48 -38.04 -3.30
CA PHE A 194 -23.17 -38.15 -4.71
C PHE A 194 -23.72 -39.44 -5.34
N SER A 195 -23.77 -40.53 -4.57
CA SER A 195 -24.42 -41.77 -5.02
C SER A 195 -25.91 -41.57 -5.30
N LEU A 196 -26.62 -40.81 -4.46
CA LEU A 196 -28.00 -40.44 -4.69
C LEU A 196 -28.14 -39.56 -5.93
N ALA A 197 -27.26 -38.56 -6.09
CA ALA A 197 -27.25 -37.70 -7.26
C ALA A 197 -27.07 -38.51 -8.56
N LEU A 198 -26.09 -39.41 -8.63
CA LEU A 198 -25.84 -40.28 -9.79
C LEU A 198 -27.04 -41.19 -10.12
N ALA A 199 -27.79 -41.63 -9.11
CA ALA A 199 -28.91 -42.56 -9.29
C ALA A 199 -30.24 -41.88 -9.62
N ALA A 200 -30.45 -40.65 -9.16
CA ALA A 200 -31.74 -39.97 -9.23
C ALA A 200 -31.81 -38.79 -10.22
N LEU A 201 -30.68 -38.15 -10.56
CA LEU A 201 -30.64 -36.97 -11.43
C LEU A 201 -30.37 -37.32 -12.90
N GLY A 202 -30.56 -36.35 -13.80
CA GLY A 202 -30.34 -36.53 -15.24
C GLY A 202 -28.87 -36.35 -15.64
N ASP A 203 -28.46 -37.01 -16.73
CA ASP A 203 -27.12 -36.94 -17.33
C ASP A 203 -25.93 -37.10 -16.34
N PRO A 204 -25.96 -38.13 -15.45
CA PRO A 204 -24.96 -38.29 -14.41
C PRO A 204 -23.57 -38.59 -14.97
N HIS A 205 -22.55 -37.96 -14.39
CA HIS A 205 -21.15 -38.23 -14.73
C HIS A 205 -20.23 -38.12 -13.51
N TRP A 206 -19.26 -39.04 -13.44
CA TRP A 206 -18.31 -39.12 -12.34
C TRP A 206 -17.35 -37.93 -12.26
N SER A 207 -17.11 -37.23 -13.38
CA SER A 207 -16.18 -36.10 -13.42
C SER A 207 -16.65 -34.90 -12.58
N ALA A 208 -17.94 -34.80 -12.24
CA ALA A 208 -18.55 -33.68 -11.49
C ALA A 208 -17.91 -33.45 -10.11
N LEU A 209 -17.40 -34.49 -9.45
CA LEU A 209 -16.72 -34.41 -8.14
C LEU A 209 -15.20 -34.61 -8.22
N THR A 210 -14.61 -34.48 -9.39
CA THR A 210 -13.13 -34.42 -9.48
C THR A 210 -12.62 -33.12 -8.84
N PRO A 211 -11.41 -33.09 -8.24
CA PRO A 211 -10.85 -31.87 -7.64
C PRO A 211 -10.71 -30.67 -8.59
N VAL A 212 -10.72 -30.93 -9.91
CA VAL A 212 -10.61 -29.93 -10.97
C VAL A 212 -11.95 -29.47 -11.52
N ALA A 213 -13.04 -30.23 -11.28
CA ALA A 213 -14.38 -29.88 -11.73
C ALA A 213 -14.97 -28.71 -10.92
N PRO A 214 -15.86 -27.89 -11.52
CA PRO A 214 -16.37 -26.67 -10.90
C PRO A 214 -16.90 -26.84 -9.47
N LEU A 215 -17.65 -27.92 -9.19
CA LEU A 215 -18.28 -28.13 -7.88
C LEU A 215 -17.27 -28.16 -6.73
N ARG A 216 -16.16 -28.90 -6.89
CA ARG A 216 -15.09 -28.98 -5.88
C ARG A 216 -14.04 -27.90 -6.06
N ARG A 217 -13.64 -27.60 -7.30
CA ARG A 217 -12.61 -26.60 -7.61
C ARG A 217 -12.94 -25.25 -6.99
N TRP A 218 -14.20 -24.83 -7.09
CA TRP A 218 -14.69 -23.55 -6.58
C TRP A 218 -15.42 -23.69 -5.25
N ARG A 219 -15.37 -24.86 -4.58
CA ARG A 219 -16.11 -25.10 -3.33
C ARG A 219 -17.55 -24.61 -3.41
N ILE A 220 -18.23 -24.98 -4.48
CA ILE A 220 -19.68 -24.76 -4.58
C ILE A 220 -20.38 -25.76 -3.67
N VAL A 221 -19.88 -26.99 -3.66
CA VAL A 221 -20.32 -28.07 -2.79
C VAL A 221 -19.11 -28.59 -1.99
N GLU A 222 -19.30 -28.82 -0.71
CA GLU A 222 -18.32 -29.41 0.21
C GLU A 222 -18.76 -30.83 0.61
N LEU A 223 -17.78 -31.71 0.86
CA LEU A 223 -18.01 -33.05 1.40
C LEU A 223 -17.62 -33.04 2.88
N ASP A 224 -18.47 -33.60 3.75
CA ASP A 224 -18.15 -33.72 5.19
C ASP A 224 -16.95 -34.65 5.44
N ASP A 225 -16.72 -35.62 4.54
CA ASP A 225 -15.64 -36.59 4.59
C ASP A 225 -15.10 -36.85 3.17
N GLU A 226 -13.90 -36.34 2.88
CA GLU A 226 -13.25 -36.51 1.58
C GLU A 226 -12.74 -37.94 1.32
N SER A 227 -12.66 -38.80 2.34
CA SER A 227 -12.29 -40.22 2.16
C SER A 227 -13.41 -41.07 1.55
N ARG A 228 -14.66 -40.58 1.64
CA ARG A 228 -15.88 -41.28 1.17
C ARG A 228 -16.63 -40.48 0.12
N LEU A 229 -16.04 -40.35 -1.06
CA LEU A 229 -16.53 -39.47 -2.13
C LEU A 229 -18.01 -39.66 -2.53
N THR A 230 -18.52 -40.89 -2.55
CA THR A 230 -19.87 -41.19 -3.05
C THR A 230 -20.95 -41.15 -1.98
N THR A 231 -20.62 -41.55 -0.76
CA THR A 231 -21.56 -41.76 0.35
C THR A 231 -21.51 -40.66 1.40
N SER A 232 -20.47 -39.81 1.37
CA SER A 232 -20.37 -38.65 2.25
C SER A 232 -21.49 -37.64 1.96
N ARG A 233 -21.86 -36.89 2.99
CA ARG A 233 -22.85 -35.83 2.91
C ARG A 233 -22.30 -34.71 2.04
N LEU A 234 -23.09 -34.33 1.02
CA LEU A 234 -22.85 -33.16 0.20
C LEU A 234 -23.54 -31.95 0.85
N ARG A 235 -22.78 -30.87 1.06
CA ARG A 235 -23.28 -29.61 1.60
C ARG A 235 -23.07 -28.48 0.62
N LEU A 236 -24.06 -27.63 0.47
CA LEU A 236 -23.89 -26.39 -0.30
C LEU A 236 -23.10 -25.40 0.56
N ASP A 237 -22.11 -24.74 -0.04
CA ASP A 237 -21.39 -23.66 0.63
C ASP A 237 -22.36 -22.50 0.94
N GLU A 238 -22.32 -21.99 2.18
CA GLU A 238 -23.22 -20.93 2.68
C GLU A 238 -23.23 -19.70 1.75
N ARG A 239 -22.07 -19.34 1.23
CA ARG A 239 -21.91 -18.18 0.35
C ARG A 239 -22.63 -18.37 -0.98
N ILE A 240 -22.70 -19.61 -1.49
CA ILE A 240 -23.47 -19.95 -2.70
C ILE A 240 -24.96 -19.98 -2.39
N LEU A 241 -25.37 -20.52 -1.24
CA LEU A 241 -26.77 -20.54 -0.82
C LEU A 241 -27.36 -19.12 -0.79
N HIS A 242 -26.67 -18.18 -0.14
CA HIS A 242 -27.09 -16.79 -0.07
C HIS A 242 -27.04 -16.06 -1.42
N PHE A 243 -26.11 -16.44 -2.32
CA PHE A 243 -26.12 -15.95 -3.70
C PHE A 243 -27.41 -16.37 -4.42
N LEU A 244 -27.77 -17.65 -4.32
CA LEU A 244 -28.99 -18.20 -4.91
C LEU A 244 -30.25 -17.57 -4.29
N ALA A 245 -30.22 -17.25 -3.00
CA ALA A 245 -31.32 -16.57 -2.29
C ALA A 245 -31.43 -15.05 -2.59
N GLY A 246 -30.47 -14.46 -3.31
CA GLY A 246 -30.51 -13.06 -3.72
C GLY A 246 -29.89 -12.09 -2.72
N SER A 247 -29.06 -12.57 -1.79
CA SER A 247 -28.31 -11.77 -0.81
C SER A 247 -26.80 -11.88 -1.07
N PRO A 248 -26.24 -11.10 -2.03
CA PRO A 248 -24.81 -11.13 -2.30
C PRO A 248 -24.02 -10.37 -1.22
N TYR A 249 -23.00 -11.01 -0.67
CA TYR A 249 -21.99 -10.42 0.24
C TYR A 249 -20.62 -11.00 -0.09
N LEU A 250 -19.55 -10.50 0.51
CA LEU A 250 -18.22 -11.09 0.36
C LEU A 250 -18.13 -12.35 1.24
N ASP A 251 -17.43 -13.41 0.81
CA ASP A 251 -17.26 -14.60 1.65
C ASP A 251 -16.69 -14.24 3.04
N ALA A 252 -17.28 -14.82 4.09
CA ALA A 252 -16.91 -14.51 5.47
C ALA A 252 -15.44 -14.83 5.80
N ARG A 253 -14.86 -15.82 5.13
CA ARG A 253 -13.44 -16.20 5.26
C ARG A 253 -12.49 -15.13 4.71
N LEU A 254 -13.00 -14.19 3.90
CA LEU A 254 -12.21 -13.10 3.31
C LEU A 254 -12.38 -11.76 4.04
N HIS A 255 -13.38 -11.59 4.92
CA HIS A 255 -13.65 -10.32 5.60
C HIS A 255 -12.47 -9.76 6.42
N GLY A 256 -11.65 -10.65 7.01
CA GLY A 256 -10.48 -10.25 7.79
C GLY A 256 -9.26 -9.87 6.93
N LEU A 257 -9.26 -10.27 5.65
CA LEU A 257 -8.13 -10.11 4.73
C LEU A 257 -8.38 -9.01 3.69
N LEU A 258 -9.64 -8.81 3.32
CA LEU A 258 -10.02 -7.92 2.22
C LEU A 258 -10.78 -6.69 2.73
N ARG A 259 -10.37 -5.52 2.24
CA ARG A 259 -11.07 -4.25 2.48
C ARG A 259 -11.62 -3.70 1.19
N ARG A 260 -12.83 -3.15 1.21
CA ARG A 260 -13.42 -2.55 0.01
C ARG A 260 -12.93 -1.11 -0.14
N THR A 261 -12.37 -0.77 -1.30
CA THR A 261 -11.93 0.60 -1.60
C THR A 261 -13.11 1.45 -2.04
N THR A 262 -13.16 2.69 -1.56
CA THR A 262 -14.08 3.70 -2.09
C THR A 262 -13.49 4.33 -3.34
N VAL A 263 -14.30 4.51 -4.37
CA VAL A 263 -13.86 5.18 -5.59
C VAL A 263 -13.94 6.69 -5.37
N PRO A 264 -12.89 7.46 -5.66
CA PRO A 264 -12.96 8.91 -5.58
C PRO A 264 -13.98 9.47 -6.60
N ASP A 265 -14.59 10.59 -6.25
CA ASP A 265 -15.54 11.28 -7.13
C ASP A 265 -14.81 11.94 -8.31
N VAL A 266 -13.72 12.65 -8.01
CA VAL A 266 -12.87 13.37 -8.97
C VAL A 266 -11.44 12.87 -8.84
N LEU A 267 -10.81 12.68 -9.99
CA LEU A 267 -9.42 12.28 -10.11
C LEU A 267 -8.71 13.25 -11.08
N PRO A 268 -7.50 13.75 -10.77
CA PRO A 268 -6.72 14.58 -11.69
C PRO A 268 -6.53 13.90 -13.05
N ALA A 269 -6.41 14.67 -14.14
CA ALA A 269 -6.40 14.15 -15.50
C ALA A 269 -5.25 13.14 -15.75
N SER A 270 -4.05 13.40 -15.22
CA SER A 270 -2.90 12.51 -15.28
C SER A 270 -3.16 11.17 -14.59
N TYR A 271 -3.78 11.20 -13.41
CA TYR A 271 -4.19 9.99 -12.68
C TYR A 271 -5.34 9.27 -13.39
N ASP A 272 -6.24 10.02 -14.02
CA ASP A 272 -7.33 9.49 -14.81
C ASP A 272 -6.84 8.74 -16.05
N LEU A 273 -5.80 9.26 -16.72
CA LEU A 273 -5.10 8.57 -17.79
C LEU A 273 -4.42 7.29 -17.30
N ALA A 274 -3.79 7.31 -16.12
CA ALA A 274 -3.24 6.10 -15.51
C ALA A 274 -4.34 5.06 -15.23
N ALA A 275 -5.49 5.48 -14.70
CA ALA A 275 -6.64 4.61 -14.47
C ALA A 275 -7.19 4.01 -15.78
N ASN A 276 -7.18 4.77 -16.88
CA ASN A 276 -7.55 4.26 -18.20
C ASN A 276 -6.60 3.16 -18.68
N ARG A 277 -5.30 3.30 -18.44
CA ARG A 277 -4.31 2.26 -18.78
C ARG A 277 -4.51 1.00 -17.95
N VAL A 278 -4.76 1.15 -16.64
CA VAL A 278 -5.09 0.00 -15.77
C VAL A 278 -6.34 -0.73 -16.28
N ALA A 279 -7.40 0.00 -16.61
CA ALA A 279 -8.64 -0.59 -17.14
C ALA A 279 -8.43 -1.26 -18.51
N ALA A 280 -7.62 -0.66 -19.39
CA ALA A 280 -7.25 -1.24 -20.68
C ALA A 280 -6.43 -2.52 -20.52
N GLY A 281 -5.54 -2.59 -19.53
CA GLY A 281 -4.79 -3.80 -19.17
C GLY A 281 -5.68 -4.98 -18.78
N TRP A 282 -6.85 -4.72 -18.20
CA TRP A 282 -7.87 -5.75 -17.98
C TRP A 282 -8.72 -6.05 -19.23
N ALA A 283 -8.98 -5.07 -20.09
CA ALA A 283 -9.78 -5.29 -21.30
C ALA A 283 -9.03 -6.04 -22.41
N GLY A 284 -7.71 -5.86 -22.52
CA GLY A 284 -6.85 -6.45 -23.56
C GLY A 284 -6.59 -7.96 -23.42
N ALA A 285 -7.17 -8.61 -22.40
CA ALA A 285 -6.98 -10.03 -22.13
C ALA A 285 -7.74 -10.92 -23.12
N GLY A 286 -7.09 -11.28 -24.24
CA GLY A 286 -7.48 -12.48 -24.99
C GLY A 286 -7.34 -13.75 -24.15
N ARG A 287 -7.82 -14.90 -24.64
CA ARG A 287 -7.84 -16.22 -23.95
C ARG A 287 -6.48 -16.72 -23.37
N GLY A 288 -5.38 -15.98 -23.53
CA GLY A 288 -4.06 -16.31 -23.00
C GLY A 288 -3.26 -15.16 -22.36
N ALA A 289 -3.84 -13.94 -22.20
CA ALA A 289 -3.15 -12.82 -21.56
C ALA A 289 -3.77 -12.55 -20.16
N PRO A 290 -3.01 -12.67 -19.06
CA PRO A 290 -3.56 -12.52 -17.72
C PRO A 290 -3.99 -11.07 -17.46
N LEU A 291 -5.12 -10.92 -16.76
CA LEU A 291 -5.76 -9.65 -16.34
C LEU A 291 -4.98 -8.94 -15.22
N ARG A 292 -3.67 -8.73 -15.40
CA ARG A 292 -2.76 -8.27 -14.35
C ARG A 292 -2.12 -6.96 -14.74
N VAL A 293 -2.15 -6.01 -13.81
CA VAL A 293 -1.50 -4.71 -13.96
C VAL A 293 -0.61 -4.45 -12.76
N GLU A 294 0.61 -4.00 -12.99
CA GLU A 294 1.51 -3.52 -11.94
C GLU A 294 1.42 -2.00 -11.90
N LEU A 295 0.98 -1.43 -10.78
CA LEU A 295 0.86 0.00 -10.56
C LEU A 295 2.01 0.46 -9.64
N VAL A 296 2.91 1.27 -10.20
CA VAL A 296 4.20 1.60 -9.59
C VAL A 296 4.35 3.09 -9.30
N GLY A 297 4.96 3.45 -8.17
CA GLY A 297 5.26 4.83 -7.80
C GLY A 297 4.09 5.54 -7.09
N GLY A 298 4.30 6.81 -6.74
CA GLY A 298 3.36 7.57 -5.90
C GLY A 298 3.25 7.01 -4.47
N ASP A 299 2.28 7.50 -3.70
CA ASP A 299 1.93 6.93 -2.40
C ASP A 299 0.89 5.80 -2.54
N LEU A 300 0.68 5.05 -1.44
CA LEU A 300 -0.24 3.91 -1.40
C LEU A 300 -1.68 4.30 -1.73
N ARG A 301 -2.17 5.40 -1.16
CA ARG A 301 -3.55 5.84 -1.32
C ARG A 301 -3.84 6.34 -2.73
N THR A 302 -2.89 7.03 -3.35
CA THR A 302 -2.99 7.44 -4.75
C THR A 302 -3.07 6.23 -5.69
N ARG A 303 -2.28 5.17 -5.44
CA ARG A 303 -2.38 3.92 -6.21
C ARG A 303 -3.75 3.26 -6.06
N ALA A 304 -4.28 3.22 -4.83
CA ALA A 304 -5.62 2.70 -4.55
C ALA A 304 -6.72 3.51 -5.27
N ASP A 305 -6.66 4.85 -5.23
CA ASP A 305 -7.62 5.74 -5.89
C ASP A 305 -7.62 5.54 -7.43
N ILE A 306 -6.44 5.39 -8.05
CA ILE A 306 -6.29 5.07 -9.48
C ILE A 306 -6.88 3.69 -9.80
N ALA A 307 -6.53 2.66 -9.03
CA ALA A 307 -7.04 1.31 -9.23
C ALA A 307 -8.57 1.22 -9.03
N ALA A 308 -9.12 1.96 -8.06
CA ALA A 308 -10.55 1.99 -7.77
C ALA A 308 -11.32 2.65 -8.92
N THR A 309 -10.77 3.74 -9.47
CA THR A 309 -11.33 4.42 -10.65
C THR A 309 -11.30 3.52 -11.89
N ALA A 310 -10.20 2.79 -12.10
CA ALA A 310 -10.10 1.78 -13.15
C ALA A 310 -11.15 0.68 -12.96
N ALA A 311 -11.29 0.13 -11.74
CA ALA A 311 -12.27 -0.90 -11.42
C ALA A 311 -13.69 -0.45 -11.77
N ARG A 312 -14.07 0.76 -11.34
CA ARG A 312 -15.37 1.36 -11.67
C ARG A 312 -15.63 1.42 -13.18
N ARG A 313 -14.63 1.80 -13.97
CA ARG A 313 -14.74 1.87 -15.45
C ARG A 313 -14.96 0.51 -16.10
N SER A 314 -14.36 -0.52 -15.53
CA SER A 314 -14.54 -1.92 -15.97
C SER A 314 -15.80 -2.57 -15.38
N GLY A 315 -16.64 -1.84 -14.63
CA GLY A 315 -17.83 -2.37 -13.97
C GLY A 315 -17.52 -3.28 -12.77
N LEU A 316 -16.33 -3.15 -12.20
CA LEU A 316 -15.82 -3.96 -11.09
C LEU A 316 -15.81 -3.16 -9.78
N GLY A 317 -16.03 -3.83 -8.65
CA GLY A 317 -15.67 -3.30 -7.33
C GLY A 317 -14.21 -3.61 -6.98
N LEU A 318 -13.50 -2.69 -6.34
CA LEU A 318 -12.13 -2.94 -5.87
C LEU A 318 -12.11 -3.43 -4.42
N TYR A 319 -11.34 -4.48 -4.19
CA TYR A 319 -10.96 -4.95 -2.86
C TYR A 319 -9.45 -4.90 -2.71
N GLU A 320 -8.96 -4.62 -1.51
CA GLU A 320 -7.55 -4.47 -1.16
C GLU A 320 -7.14 -5.55 -0.18
N MET A 321 -5.92 -6.05 -0.34
CA MET A 321 -5.29 -7.03 0.54
C MET A 321 -3.81 -6.69 0.71
N SER A 322 -3.27 -6.85 1.91
CA SER A 322 -1.82 -6.79 2.12
C SER A 322 -1.15 -8.04 1.56
N ALA A 323 0.00 -7.88 0.90
CA ALA A 323 0.81 -9.01 0.49
C ALA A 323 1.30 -9.87 1.67
N ALA A 324 1.39 -9.30 2.88
CA ALA A 324 1.73 -10.03 4.09
C ALA A 324 0.64 -11.03 4.51
N ASP A 325 -0.61 -10.82 4.09
CA ASP A 325 -1.74 -11.68 4.41
C ASP A 325 -1.83 -12.91 3.48
N VAL A 326 -0.98 -12.99 2.45
CA VAL A 326 -0.91 -14.16 1.57
C VAL A 326 -0.27 -15.32 2.31
N PRO A 327 -0.91 -16.49 2.44
CA PRO A 327 -0.31 -17.62 3.14
C PRO A 327 0.98 -18.13 2.47
N ALA A 328 2.02 -18.36 3.27
CA ALA A 328 3.26 -18.99 2.80
C ALA A 328 3.03 -20.46 2.37
N ALA A 329 2.21 -21.19 3.14
CA ALA A 329 1.87 -22.59 2.89
C ALA A 329 1.13 -22.75 1.54
N PRO A 330 1.62 -23.59 0.59
CA PRO A 330 1.04 -23.70 -0.74
C PRO A 330 -0.45 -24.07 -0.78
N ALA A 331 -0.90 -24.97 0.10
CA ALA A 331 -2.30 -25.40 0.17
C ALA A 331 -3.23 -24.28 0.64
N ALA A 332 -2.83 -23.51 1.66
CA ALA A 332 -3.59 -22.37 2.15
C ALA A 332 -3.65 -21.24 1.12
N ARG A 333 -2.55 -21.01 0.40
CA ARG A 333 -2.48 -20.04 -0.70
C ARG A 333 -3.39 -20.40 -1.87
N ASP A 334 -3.38 -21.67 -2.29
CA ASP A 334 -4.28 -22.18 -3.34
C ASP A 334 -5.76 -22.04 -2.94
N LEU A 335 -6.08 -22.31 -1.66
CA LEU A 335 -7.42 -22.08 -1.12
C LEU A 335 -7.82 -20.61 -1.19
N LEU A 336 -6.96 -19.69 -0.74
CA LEU A 336 -7.21 -18.25 -0.81
C LEU A 336 -7.43 -17.79 -2.27
N ALA A 337 -6.58 -18.25 -3.19
CA ALA A 337 -6.70 -17.91 -4.62
C ALA A 337 -8.02 -18.39 -5.21
N ARG A 338 -8.49 -19.59 -4.86
CA ARG A 338 -9.78 -20.13 -5.33
C ARG A 338 -10.96 -19.39 -4.75
N LEU A 339 -10.95 -19.09 -3.45
CA LEU A 339 -12.00 -18.33 -2.79
C LEU A 339 -12.12 -16.94 -3.40
N TRP A 340 -10.99 -16.23 -3.56
CA TRP A 340 -10.99 -14.92 -4.20
C TRP A 340 -11.49 -14.97 -5.64
N GLN A 341 -10.97 -15.89 -6.47
CA GLN A 341 -11.41 -16.01 -7.86
C GLN A 341 -12.90 -16.33 -7.97
N ARG A 342 -13.44 -17.19 -7.10
CA ARG A 342 -14.88 -17.46 -7.02
C ARG A 342 -15.66 -16.18 -6.67
N GLU A 343 -15.21 -15.42 -5.68
CA GLU A 343 -15.85 -14.17 -5.31
C GLU A 343 -15.77 -13.13 -6.42
N ALA A 344 -14.65 -12.97 -7.12
CA ALA A 344 -14.52 -12.06 -8.27
C ALA A 344 -15.38 -12.46 -9.48
N ILE A 345 -15.74 -13.75 -9.60
CA ILE A 345 -16.70 -14.23 -10.59
C ILE A 345 -18.15 -13.97 -10.13
N LEU A 346 -18.46 -14.12 -8.84
CA LEU A 346 -19.81 -13.91 -8.29
C LEU A 346 -20.16 -12.43 -8.11
N LEU A 347 -19.21 -11.66 -7.59
CA LEU A 347 -19.22 -10.20 -7.46
C LEU A 347 -18.24 -9.71 -8.52
N PRO A 348 -18.67 -8.98 -9.57
CA PRO A 348 -17.74 -8.41 -10.54
C PRO A 348 -16.76 -7.51 -9.78
N ALA A 349 -15.55 -8.02 -9.52
CA ALA A 349 -14.60 -7.42 -8.61
C ALA A 349 -13.15 -7.62 -9.06
N ALA A 350 -12.29 -6.69 -8.66
CA ALA A 350 -10.85 -6.71 -8.84
C ALA A 350 -10.14 -6.70 -7.48
N LEU A 351 -8.93 -7.25 -7.44
CA LEU A 351 -8.07 -7.24 -6.25
C LEU A 351 -6.90 -6.28 -6.43
N LEU A 352 -6.67 -5.41 -5.47
CA LEU A 352 -5.41 -4.71 -5.28
C LEU A 352 -4.59 -5.47 -4.23
N VAL A 353 -3.40 -5.92 -4.59
CA VAL A 353 -2.44 -6.51 -3.65
C VAL A 353 -1.37 -5.48 -3.34
N GLU A 354 -1.29 -5.08 -2.08
CA GLU A 354 -0.35 -4.06 -1.60
C GLU A 354 0.98 -4.69 -1.21
N ILE A 355 2.05 -4.33 -1.92
CA ILE A 355 3.39 -4.83 -1.64
C ILE A 355 4.06 -3.90 -0.62
N GLY A 356 4.27 -4.43 0.59
CA GLY A 356 5.09 -3.80 1.63
C GLY A 356 6.54 -4.31 1.64
N ASP A 357 7.21 -4.11 2.78
CA ASP A 357 8.52 -4.72 3.05
C ASP A 357 8.33 -6.20 3.42
N LEU A 358 8.55 -7.09 2.46
CA LEU A 358 8.39 -8.55 2.61
C LEU A 358 9.74 -9.24 2.69
N ASP A 359 9.82 -10.31 3.48
CA ASP A 359 10.96 -11.24 3.40
C ASP A 359 10.92 -12.06 2.09
N ARG A 360 11.98 -12.85 1.86
CA ARG A 360 12.12 -13.64 0.62
C ARG A 360 11.03 -14.71 0.47
N GLU A 361 10.61 -15.34 1.57
CA GLU A 361 9.62 -16.41 1.55
C GLU A 361 8.23 -15.84 1.23
N GLN A 362 7.87 -14.76 1.91
CA GLN A 362 6.61 -14.06 1.73
C GLN A 362 6.50 -13.41 0.35
N ALA A 363 7.62 -12.87 -0.17
CA ALA A 363 7.67 -12.36 -1.55
C ALA A 363 7.40 -13.46 -2.57
N ALA A 364 8.03 -14.65 -2.41
CA ALA A 364 7.80 -15.79 -3.28
C ALA A 364 6.36 -16.34 -3.19
N ALA A 365 5.77 -16.34 -1.99
CA ALA A 365 4.38 -16.73 -1.78
C ALA A 365 3.42 -15.76 -2.47
N THR A 366 3.66 -14.45 -2.34
CA THR A 366 2.88 -13.39 -3.01
C THR A 366 2.98 -13.51 -4.53
N ASP A 367 4.18 -13.73 -5.06
CA ASP A 367 4.39 -13.96 -6.49
C ASP A 367 3.61 -15.17 -7.00
N ALA A 368 3.68 -16.29 -6.29
CA ALA A 368 2.91 -17.48 -6.66
C ALA A 368 1.39 -17.24 -6.63
N PHE A 369 0.90 -16.45 -5.67
CA PHE A 369 -0.51 -16.06 -5.60
C PHE A 369 -0.92 -15.19 -6.81
N VAL A 370 -0.17 -14.12 -7.07
CA VAL A 370 -0.39 -13.22 -8.21
C VAL A 370 -0.29 -13.99 -9.53
N GLU A 371 0.66 -14.92 -9.66
CA GLU A 371 0.85 -15.76 -10.83
C GLU A 371 -0.29 -16.74 -11.08
N SER A 372 -1.01 -17.15 -10.03
CA SER A 372 -2.17 -18.05 -10.13
C SER A 372 -3.49 -17.33 -10.44
N ALA A 373 -3.54 -16.00 -10.32
CA ALA A 373 -4.76 -15.23 -10.46
C ALA A 373 -5.29 -15.24 -11.90
N ALA A 374 -6.54 -15.68 -12.08
CA ALA A 374 -7.26 -15.70 -13.36
C ALA A 374 -8.34 -14.60 -13.47
N VAL A 375 -8.35 -13.65 -12.53
CA VAL A 375 -9.32 -12.56 -12.42
C VAL A 375 -8.59 -11.21 -12.38
N PRO A 376 -9.26 -10.08 -12.64
CA PRO A 376 -8.65 -8.76 -12.60
C PRO A 376 -7.90 -8.50 -11.30
N LEU A 377 -6.60 -8.23 -11.42
CA LEU A 377 -5.72 -8.00 -10.29
C LEU A 377 -4.75 -6.85 -10.60
N VAL A 378 -4.52 -6.00 -9.61
CA VAL A 378 -3.51 -4.94 -9.62
C VAL A 378 -2.52 -5.20 -8.51
N VAL A 379 -1.24 -5.15 -8.81
CA VAL A 379 -0.17 -5.17 -7.81
C VAL A 379 0.26 -3.72 -7.57
N SER A 380 0.13 -3.26 -6.33
CA SER A 380 0.52 -1.91 -5.90
C SER A 380 1.90 -1.97 -5.25
N SER A 381 2.90 -1.33 -5.86
CA SER A 381 4.26 -1.29 -5.31
C SER A 381 4.90 0.09 -5.46
N PRO A 382 5.79 0.50 -4.54
CA PRO A 382 6.54 1.74 -4.69
C PRO A 382 7.53 1.66 -5.84
N ASP A 383 8.21 0.52 -5.98
CA ASP A 383 9.23 0.26 -6.99
C ASP A 383 8.80 -0.86 -7.95
N PRO A 384 9.32 -0.86 -9.19
CA PRO A 384 9.07 -1.94 -10.12
C PRO A 384 9.63 -3.27 -9.61
N ARG A 385 8.81 -4.31 -9.60
CA ARG A 385 9.19 -5.63 -9.11
C ARG A 385 10.02 -6.39 -10.14
N GLN A 386 11.04 -7.09 -9.66
CA GLN A 386 11.84 -8.01 -10.46
C GLN A 386 11.18 -9.39 -10.46
N THR A 387 10.18 -9.58 -11.31
CA THR A 387 9.48 -10.87 -11.44
C THR A 387 10.11 -11.73 -12.54
N ALA A 388 10.25 -13.03 -12.31
CA ALA A 388 10.82 -13.97 -13.30
C ALA A 388 9.98 -14.10 -14.60
N ARG A 389 8.71 -13.67 -14.59
CA ARG A 389 7.80 -13.69 -15.73
C ARG A 389 6.99 -12.39 -15.82
N PRO A 390 7.46 -11.37 -16.55
CA PRO A 390 6.70 -10.13 -16.73
C PRO A 390 5.51 -10.39 -17.66
N ARG A 391 4.38 -10.80 -17.09
CA ARG A 391 3.11 -11.03 -17.81
C ARG A 391 2.03 -10.10 -17.28
N GLY A 392 2.23 -8.79 -17.39
CA GLY A 392 1.25 -7.78 -17.03
C GLY A 392 1.61 -6.40 -17.60
N GLU A 393 0.62 -5.52 -17.77
CA GLU A 393 0.89 -4.12 -18.10
C GLU A 393 1.48 -3.41 -16.88
N ARG A 394 2.56 -2.65 -17.07
CA ARG A 394 3.08 -1.78 -16.02
C ARG A 394 2.59 -0.36 -16.25
N VAL A 395 1.94 0.21 -15.24
CA VAL A 395 1.49 1.59 -15.22
C VAL A 395 2.25 2.30 -14.11
N THR A 396 2.95 3.38 -14.46
CA THR A 396 3.61 4.25 -13.48
C THR A 396 2.66 5.38 -13.12
N VAL A 397 2.52 5.68 -11.83
CA VAL A 397 1.78 6.85 -11.35
C VAL A 397 2.52 8.11 -11.84
N PRO A 398 1.90 8.93 -12.70
CA PRO A 398 2.55 10.15 -13.19
C PRO A 398 2.64 11.18 -12.06
N PRO A 399 3.64 12.07 -12.04
CA PRO A 399 3.58 13.27 -11.19
C PRO A 399 2.46 14.18 -11.69
N LEU A 400 1.83 14.94 -10.78
CA LEU A 400 0.88 15.99 -11.15
C LEU A 400 1.64 17.23 -11.63
N ASP A 401 1.15 17.86 -12.69
CA ASP A 401 1.67 19.16 -13.11
C ASP A 401 1.16 20.29 -12.18
N ALA A 402 1.67 21.50 -12.41
CA ALA A 402 1.34 22.65 -11.57
C ALA A 402 -0.13 23.07 -11.65
N ASP A 403 -0.76 22.92 -12.82
CA ASP A 403 -2.16 23.29 -13.03
C ASP A 403 -3.10 22.27 -12.38
N GLU A 404 -2.78 20.98 -12.51
CA GLU A 404 -3.47 19.90 -11.82
C GLU A 404 -3.36 20.01 -10.30
N GLN A 405 -2.15 20.30 -9.79
CA GLN A 405 -1.94 20.58 -8.37
C GLN A 405 -2.79 21.77 -7.94
N LEU A 406 -2.73 22.90 -8.65
CA LEU A 406 -3.55 24.07 -8.32
C LEU A 406 -5.05 23.75 -8.30
N GLY A 407 -5.54 22.92 -9.22
CA GLY A 407 -6.92 22.44 -9.23
C GLY A 407 -7.27 21.65 -7.97
N VAL A 408 -6.42 20.70 -7.56
CA VAL A 408 -6.59 19.89 -6.34
C VAL A 408 -6.63 20.77 -5.09
N TRP A 409 -5.73 21.76 -4.98
CA TRP A 409 -5.72 22.72 -3.88
C TRP A 409 -6.96 23.63 -3.91
N THR A 410 -7.37 24.11 -5.08
CA THR A 410 -8.56 24.95 -5.23
C THR A 410 -9.82 24.20 -4.77
N ASP A 411 -9.98 22.94 -5.17
CA ASP A 411 -11.13 22.13 -4.78
C ASP A 411 -11.14 21.84 -3.27
N ALA A 412 -9.99 21.53 -2.68
CA ALA A 412 -9.86 21.25 -1.25
C ALA A 412 -10.15 22.47 -0.37
N PHE A 413 -9.81 23.67 -0.83
CA PHE A 413 -9.98 24.93 -0.10
C PHE A 413 -11.22 25.73 -0.53
N ALA A 414 -12.07 25.19 -1.40
CA ALA A 414 -13.27 25.89 -1.90
C ALA A 414 -14.25 26.35 -0.80
N GLY A 415 -14.22 25.73 0.37
CA GLY A 415 -15.02 26.09 1.55
C GLY A 415 -14.31 26.95 2.59
N VAL A 416 -13.03 27.29 2.40
CA VAL A 416 -12.23 28.07 3.35
C VAL A 416 -12.25 29.55 2.94
N PRO A 417 -12.79 30.47 3.76
CA PRO A 417 -12.80 31.88 3.45
C PRO A 417 -11.38 32.48 3.47
N GLU A 418 -11.19 33.61 2.77
CA GLU A 418 -9.97 34.45 2.79
C GLU A 418 -8.70 33.90 2.13
N VAL A 419 -8.66 32.64 1.68
CA VAL A 419 -7.52 32.10 0.90
C VAL A 419 -7.67 32.49 -0.57
N SER A 420 -6.75 33.31 -1.09
CA SER A 420 -6.77 33.72 -2.50
C SER A 420 -6.12 32.68 -3.42
N GLN A 421 -6.39 32.75 -4.73
CA GLN A 421 -5.65 31.92 -5.69
C GLN A 421 -4.14 32.20 -5.73
N GLY A 422 -3.70 33.40 -5.33
CA GLY A 422 -2.28 33.72 -5.21
C GLY A 422 -1.64 32.87 -4.11
N ASP A 423 -2.28 32.82 -2.94
CA ASP A 423 -1.81 32.04 -1.79
C ASP A 423 -1.74 30.54 -2.11
N LEU A 424 -2.73 30.02 -2.85
CA LEU A 424 -2.72 28.61 -3.29
C LEU A 424 -1.57 28.31 -4.28
N ARG A 425 -1.20 29.27 -5.14
CA ARG A 425 -0.04 29.09 -6.04
C ARG A 425 1.27 29.04 -5.26
N ASP A 426 1.41 29.87 -4.23
CA ASP A 426 2.58 29.83 -3.36
C ASP A 426 2.67 28.49 -2.62
N LEU A 427 1.54 27.96 -2.14
CA LEU A 427 1.46 26.61 -1.55
C LEU A 427 1.85 25.52 -2.55
N VAL A 428 1.31 25.53 -3.78
CA VAL A 428 1.62 24.55 -4.84
C VAL A 428 3.09 24.62 -5.26
N ALA A 429 3.69 25.81 -5.24
CA ALA A 429 5.09 25.98 -5.58
C ALA A 429 6.03 25.38 -4.52
N GLN A 430 5.58 25.35 -3.26
CA GLN A 430 6.33 24.77 -2.14
C GLN A 430 6.04 23.28 -1.92
N PHE A 431 4.77 22.88 -1.93
CA PHE A 431 4.27 21.59 -1.49
C PHE A 431 3.85 20.71 -2.68
N ALA A 432 4.48 19.56 -2.84
CA ALA A 432 4.11 18.55 -3.83
C ALA A 432 3.30 17.42 -3.18
N LEU A 433 2.14 17.77 -2.61
CA LEU A 433 1.32 16.84 -1.84
C LEU A 433 0.39 16.00 -2.75
N PRO A 434 0.16 14.72 -2.41
CA PRO A 434 -0.90 13.93 -3.01
C PRO A 434 -2.30 14.49 -2.71
N PRO A 435 -3.31 14.27 -3.57
CA PRO A 435 -4.64 14.87 -3.41
C PRO A 435 -5.36 14.56 -2.10
N HIS A 436 -5.14 13.37 -1.53
CA HIS A 436 -5.77 13.00 -0.26
C HIS A 436 -5.18 13.78 0.92
N LEU A 437 -3.89 14.12 0.90
CA LEU A 437 -3.25 14.98 1.91
C LEU A 437 -3.71 16.44 1.76
N VAL A 438 -3.83 16.94 0.53
CA VAL A 438 -4.35 18.29 0.28
C VAL A 438 -5.79 18.45 0.79
N ARG A 439 -6.64 17.44 0.56
CA ARG A 439 -8.01 17.41 1.13
C ARG A 439 -8.01 17.35 2.66
N SER A 440 -7.09 16.59 3.26
CA SER A 440 -6.92 16.54 4.71
C SER A 440 -6.52 17.91 5.26
N ALA A 441 -5.55 18.57 4.64
CA ALA A 441 -5.13 19.93 4.98
C ALA A 441 -6.28 20.94 4.91
N GLY A 442 -7.03 20.96 3.79
CA GLY A 442 -8.20 21.83 3.65
C GLY A 442 -9.28 21.58 4.71
N ALA A 443 -9.54 20.30 5.04
CA ALA A 443 -10.50 19.93 6.08
C ALA A 443 -10.02 20.26 7.51
N ALA A 444 -8.70 20.27 7.76
CA ALA A 444 -8.12 20.73 9.01
C ALA A 444 -8.30 22.24 9.17
N VAL A 445 -7.91 23.03 8.16
CA VAL A 445 -8.07 24.49 8.18
C VAL A 445 -9.53 24.91 8.32
N ALA A 446 -10.45 24.26 7.60
CA ALA A 446 -11.88 24.54 7.71
C ALA A 446 -12.47 24.24 9.09
N ARG A 447 -11.85 23.35 9.87
CA ARG A 447 -12.25 23.01 11.24
C ARG A 447 -11.69 23.99 12.27
N ASP A 448 -10.47 24.46 12.03
CA ASP A 448 -9.75 25.33 12.96
C ASP A 448 -10.17 26.80 12.81
N LEU A 449 -10.74 27.21 11.67
CA LEU A 449 -11.52 28.47 11.58
C LEU A 449 -12.88 28.31 12.28
N PRO A 450 -13.29 29.19 13.22
CA PRO A 450 -12.78 30.53 13.53
C PRO A 450 -12.14 30.62 14.92
N GLY A 451 -11.21 29.70 15.25
CA GLY A 451 -10.51 29.70 16.53
C GLY A 451 -9.74 31.01 16.76
N GLU A 452 -9.63 31.45 18.02
CA GLU A 452 -8.91 32.65 18.49
C GLU A 452 -7.38 32.62 18.23
N ASP A 453 -6.92 31.92 17.20
CA ASP A 453 -5.50 31.76 16.89
C ASP A 453 -4.93 32.99 16.15
N VAL A 454 -3.63 33.19 16.34
CA VAL A 454 -2.86 34.35 15.88
C VAL A 454 -2.62 34.36 14.35
N LEU A 455 -2.87 33.24 13.67
CA LEU A 455 -2.59 33.05 12.24
C LEU A 455 -3.83 33.29 11.37
N ASP A 456 -3.62 33.91 10.21
CA ASP A 456 -4.65 34.02 9.17
C ASP A 456 -4.86 32.69 8.43
N ALA A 457 -5.90 32.62 7.58
CA ALA A 457 -6.25 31.40 6.84
C ALA A 457 -5.09 30.88 5.96
N THR A 458 -4.28 31.78 5.41
CA THR A 458 -3.08 31.44 4.62
C THR A 458 -1.99 30.81 5.48
N GLY A 459 -1.73 31.36 6.68
CA GLY A 459 -0.81 30.79 7.65
C GLY A 459 -1.24 29.40 8.13
N LEU A 460 -2.54 29.20 8.37
CA LEU A 460 -3.09 27.89 8.72
C LEU A 460 -2.97 26.89 7.56
N ALA A 461 -3.20 27.31 6.32
CA ALA A 461 -2.99 26.45 5.14
C ALA A 461 -1.53 26.03 4.96
N TRP A 462 -0.58 26.95 5.18
CA TRP A 462 0.85 26.63 5.18
C TRP A 462 1.21 25.61 6.27
N GLN A 463 0.71 25.83 7.49
CA GLN A 463 0.95 24.94 8.62
C GLN A 463 0.32 23.56 8.44
N ALA A 464 -0.87 23.48 7.84
CA ALA A 464 -1.53 22.23 7.50
C ALA A 464 -0.73 21.48 6.43
N GLY A 465 -0.25 22.17 5.39
CA GLY A 465 0.65 21.61 4.38
C GLY A 465 1.94 21.03 4.98
N LEU A 466 2.59 21.78 5.87
CA LEU A 466 3.74 21.29 6.65
C LEU A 466 3.36 20.05 7.46
N THR A 467 2.23 20.08 8.16
CA THR A 467 1.79 18.99 9.05
C THR A 467 1.54 17.69 8.29
N GLU A 468 0.85 17.76 7.15
CA GLU A 468 0.61 16.58 6.31
C GLU A 468 1.91 16.04 5.70
N ALA A 469 2.84 16.93 5.33
CA ALA A 469 4.13 16.50 4.82
C ALA A 469 5.08 15.90 5.87
N ARG A 470 4.84 16.15 7.18
CA ARG A 470 5.65 15.61 8.28
C ARG A 470 5.49 14.10 8.46
N MET A 471 4.32 13.54 8.13
CA MET A 471 3.86 12.20 8.53
C MET A 471 4.68 11.00 7.98
N GLY A 472 5.84 11.23 7.34
CA GLY A 472 6.77 10.18 6.89
C GLY A 472 8.26 10.42 7.19
N MET A 473 8.64 11.55 7.82
CA MET A 473 10.06 11.91 8.03
C MET A 473 10.59 11.64 9.45
N ASP A 474 9.72 11.50 10.45
CA ASP A 474 10.12 11.38 11.86
C ASP A 474 10.89 10.07 12.17
N GLU A 475 10.74 9.02 11.35
CA GLU A 475 11.48 7.77 11.51
C GLU A 475 12.92 7.82 10.97
N LEU A 476 13.26 8.82 10.14
CA LEU A 476 14.47 8.82 9.32
C LEU A 476 15.49 9.91 9.68
N GLY A 477 15.15 10.82 10.60
CA GLY A 477 16.03 11.91 11.01
C GLY A 477 15.54 12.65 12.25
N ARG A 478 16.40 13.50 12.81
CA ARG A 478 16.04 14.33 13.95
C ARG A 478 15.44 15.65 13.46
N ARG A 479 14.15 15.85 13.73
CA ARG A 479 13.47 17.12 13.50
C ARG A 479 13.90 18.17 14.54
N ILE A 480 14.15 19.39 14.07
CA ILE A 480 14.32 20.58 14.90
C ILE A 480 13.33 21.63 14.44
N GLU A 481 12.47 22.08 15.36
CA GLU A 481 11.66 23.28 15.14
C GLU A 481 12.58 24.51 15.26
N PRO A 482 12.75 25.29 14.18
CA PRO A 482 13.72 26.38 14.20
C PRO A 482 13.32 27.51 15.15
N GLN A 483 14.14 27.76 16.17
CA GLN A 483 13.94 28.86 17.11
C GLN A 483 14.96 29.98 16.90
N ALA A 484 16.17 29.66 16.42
CA ALA A 484 17.22 30.64 16.19
C ALA A 484 16.93 31.56 14.99
N GLY A 485 17.19 32.86 15.13
CA GLY A 485 17.12 33.85 14.05
C GLY A 485 18.48 34.45 13.69
N TRP A 486 18.52 35.37 12.72
CA TRP A 486 19.77 36.04 12.30
C TRP A 486 20.50 36.75 13.46
N GLY A 487 19.76 37.20 14.47
CA GLY A 487 20.30 37.82 15.68
C GLY A 487 21.03 36.84 16.61
N ASP A 488 20.88 35.53 16.44
CA ASP A 488 21.55 34.51 17.26
C ASP A 488 22.86 34.03 16.61
N LEU A 489 23.02 34.25 15.30
CA LEU A 489 24.19 33.85 14.53
C LEU A 489 25.25 34.96 14.50
N VAL A 490 26.48 34.62 14.88
CA VAL A 490 27.65 35.51 14.80
C VAL A 490 28.63 34.95 13.78
N LEU A 491 28.75 35.63 12.65
CA LEU A 491 29.70 35.32 11.58
C LEU A 491 30.16 36.62 10.91
N ALA A 492 31.29 36.57 10.22
CA ALA A 492 31.72 37.67 9.37
C ALA A 492 30.69 37.98 8.24
N GLU A 493 30.60 39.25 7.85
CA GLU A 493 29.58 39.75 6.92
C GLU A 493 29.58 39.03 5.57
N ARG A 494 30.76 38.58 5.11
CA ARG A 494 30.89 37.81 3.86
C ARG A 494 30.09 36.52 3.93
N GLN A 495 30.19 35.77 5.01
CA GLN A 495 29.48 34.50 5.23
C GLN A 495 27.98 34.75 5.36
N LEU A 496 27.58 35.76 6.15
CA LEU A 496 26.17 36.15 6.29
C LEU A 496 25.53 36.52 4.95
N LYS A 497 26.27 37.22 4.08
CA LYS A 497 25.80 37.56 2.73
C LYS A 497 25.52 36.31 1.89
N VAL A 498 26.40 35.31 1.92
CA VAL A 498 26.19 34.05 1.19
C VAL A 498 25.00 33.28 1.75
N LEU A 499 24.82 33.23 3.08
CA LEU A 499 23.64 32.59 3.68
C LEU A 499 22.34 33.27 3.26
N ARG A 500 22.30 34.61 3.24
CA ARG A 500 21.15 35.37 2.74
C ARG A 500 20.89 35.13 1.25
N GLU A 501 21.94 34.96 0.45
CA GLU A 501 21.84 34.63 -0.98
C GLU A 501 21.23 33.23 -1.21
N ILE A 502 21.59 32.25 -0.37
CA ILE A 502 21.00 30.91 -0.38
C ILE A 502 19.50 31.00 -0.08
N VAL A 503 19.12 31.71 0.99
CA VAL A 503 17.71 31.92 1.35
C VAL A 503 16.93 32.60 0.23
N ALA A 504 17.50 33.65 -0.37
CA ALA A 504 16.88 34.36 -1.49
C ALA A 504 16.67 33.45 -2.71
N HIS A 505 17.64 32.57 -3.01
CA HIS A 505 17.52 31.60 -4.10
C HIS A 505 16.37 30.63 -3.90
N VAL A 506 16.16 30.13 -2.68
CA VAL A 506 15.04 29.22 -2.37
C VAL A 506 13.71 29.97 -2.46
N ARG A 507 13.63 31.17 -1.87
CA ARG A 507 12.40 31.98 -1.85
C ARG A 507 11.95 32.42 -3.25
N GLN A 508 12.88 32.78 -4.13
CA GLN A 508 12.57 33.28 -5.48
C GLN A 508 12.46 32.16 -6.53
N ARG A 509 12.47 30.91 -6.09
CA ARG A 509 12.39 29.74 -6.97
C ARG A 509 11.11 29.70 -7.81
N PRO A 510 9.89 29.96 -7.28
CA PRO A 510 8.67 29.93 -8.09
C PRO A 510 8.74 30.95 -9.23
N THR A 511 9.15 32.18 -8.93
CA THR A 511 9.32 33.26 -9.90
C THR A 511 10.32 32.88 -11.00
N VAL A 512 11.54 32.46 -10.64
CA VAL A 512 12.59 32.22 -11.63
C VAL A 512 12.33 30.95 -12.44
N TYR A 513 11.92 29.86 -11.79
CA TYR A 513 11.80 28.56 -12.47
C TYR A 513 10.47 28.38 -13.19
N GLN A 514 9.37 28.88 -12.64
CA GLN A 514 8.03 28.74 -13.23
C GLN A 514 7.67 29.98 -14.04
N GLU A 515 7.59 31.17 -13.42
CA GLU A 515 7.11 32.37 -14.13
C GLU A 515 8.06 32.83 -15.24
N TRP A 516 9.37 32.79 -15.00
CA TRP A 516 10.37 33.14 -16.02
C TRP A 516 10.77 31.94 -16.90
N GLY A 517 10.24 30.74 -16.63
CA GLY A 517 10.41 29.55 -17.46
C GLY A 517 11.80 28.90 -17.43
N PHE A 518 12.68 29.24 -16.47
CA PHE A 518 14.03 28.65 -16.43
C PHE A 518 14.02 27.14 -16.20
N ALA A 519 12.97 26.56 -15.60
CA ALA A 519 12.85 25.11 -15.40
C ALA A 519 12.80 24.34 -16.73
N GLU A 520 12.17 24.89 -17.77
CA GLU A 520 12.04 24.21 -19.07
C GLU A 520 13.38 24.16 -19.82
N THR A 521 14.20 25.17 -19.60
CA THR A 521 15.53 25.30 -20.22
C THR A 521 16.58 24.49 -19.45
N LEU A 522 16.57 24.59 -18.12
CA LEU A 522 17.48 23.89 -17.21
C LEU A 522 16.85 22.56 -16.79
N ARG A 523 16.94 21.55 -17.67
CA ARG A 523 16.37 20.20 -17.45
C ARG A 523 16.86 19.46 -16.19
N ARG A 524 17.88 19.97 -15.48
CA ARG A 524 18.49 19.38 -14.27
C ARG A 524 19.06 20.48 -13.35
N GLY A 525 19.26 20.18 -12.06
CA GLY A 525 19.94 21.07 -11.11
C GLY A 525 19.06 22.19 -10.55
N LEU A 526 17.75 21.94 -10.43
CA LEU A 526 16.78 22.88 -9.85
C LEU A 526 16.78 22.86 -8.31
N GLY A 527 17.56 21.97 -7.70
CA GLY A 527 17.80 21.93 -6.26
C GLY A 527 18.85 22.95 -5.81
N VAL A 528 18.74 23.39 -4.56
CA VAL A 528 19.74 24.25 -3.94
C VAL A 528 20.61 23.39 -3.02
N THR A 529 21.87 23.21 -3.40
CA THR A 529 22.87 22.46 -2.62
C THR A 529 23.89 23.40 -1.99
N ALA A 530 24.14 23.23 -0.69
CA ALA A 530 25.13 24.01 0.04
C ALA A 530 26.08 23.12 0.85
N LEU A 531 27.34 23.52 0.97
CA LEU A 531 28.35 22.91 1.84
C LEU A 531 28.76 23.90 2.93
N PHE A 532 28.62 23.48 4.18
CA PHE A 532 29.04 24.20 5.38
C PHE A 532 30.31 23.55 5.92
N ALA A 533 31.44 24.24 5.75
CA ALA A 533 32.76 23.71 6.11
C ALA A 533 33.37 24.49 7.28
N GLY A 534 33.80 23.80 8.33
CA GLY A 534 34.47 24.44 9.47
C GLY A 534 34.60 23.49 10.66
N GLY A 535 35.35 23.89 11.69
CA GLY A 535 35.55 23.07 12.89
C GLY A 535 34.24 22.73 13.64
N SER A 536 34.30 21.77 14.56
CA SER A 536 33.17 21.50 15.44
C SER A 536 32.82 22.72 16.30
N GLY A 537 31.53 22.98 16.50
CA GLY A 537 31.05 24.08 17.34
C GLY A 537 31.18 25.50 16.75
N THR A 538 31.46 25.66 15.45
CA THR A 538 31.53 26.98 14.77
C THR A 538 30.18 27.52 14.28
N GLY A 539 29.07 26.83 14.56
CA GLY A 539 27.72 27.31 14.25
C GLY A 539 27.13 26.84 12.91
N LYS A 540 27.64 25.76 12.30
CA LYS A 540 27.10 25.17 11.06
C LYS A 540 25.61 24.79 11.19
N THR A 541 25.26 24.01 12.21
CA THR A 541 23.88 23.60 12.49
C THR A 541 23.00 24.79 12.87
N LEU A 542 23.53 25.75 13.63
CA LEU A 542 22.82 26.99 13.99
C LEU A 542 22.48 27.81 12.74
N ALA A 543 23.40 27.92 11.77
CA ALA A 543 23.14 28.62 10.52
C ALA A 543 22.05 27.92 9.69
N ALA A 544 22.02 26.59 9.66
CA ALA A 544 20.94 25.84 9.01
C ALA A 544 19.59 26.08 9.68
N GLU A 545 19.55 26.12 11.01
CA GLU A 545 18.35 26.46 11.78
C GLU A 545 17.84 27.88 11.48
N VAL A 546 18.74 28.87 11.43
CA VAL A 546 18.38 30.26 11.07
C VAL A 546 17.79 30.35 9.67
N MET A 547 18.37 29.63 8.70
CA MET A 547 17.82 29.59 7.34
C MET A 547 16.46 28.90 7.28
N ALA A 548 16.26 27.80 8.01
CA ALA A 548 14.98 27.10 8.09
C ALA A 548 13.88 28.01 8.66
N ARG A 549 14.20 28.74 9.74
CA ARG A 549 13.28 29.73 10.33
C ARG A 549 12.90 30.84 9.35
N GLU A 550 13.88 31.40 8.65
CA GLU A 550 13.67 32.48 7.66
C GLU A 550 12.85 32.02 6.43
N LEU A 551 12.88 30.72 6.12
CA LEU A 551 12.11 30.11 5.03
C LEU A 551 10.75 29.58 5.51
N GLY A 552 10.48 29.53 6.82
CA GLY A 552 9.25 28.94 7.37
C GLY A 552 9.17 27.43 7.16
N LEU A 553 10.31 26.74 7.16
CA LEU A 553 10.44 25.30 6.91
C LEU A 553 10.95 24.57 8.14
N ASP A 554 10.60 23.30 8.28
CA ASP A 554 11.19 22.42 9.29
C ASP A 554 12.65 22.07 8.93
N LEU A 555 13.52 21.99 9.94
CA LEU A 555 14.90 21.51 9.81
C LEU A 555 14.96 20.02 10.14
N PHE A 556 15.40 19.20 9.19
CA PHE A 556 15.67 17.79 9.40
C PHE A 556 17.16 17.53 9.39
N ILE A 557 17.69 17.03 10.51
CA ILE A 557 19.08 16.61 10.62
C ILE A 557 19.17 15.11 10.34
N ILE A 558 19.93 14.76 9.31
CA ILE A 558 20.24 13.40 8.92
C ILE A 558 21.70 13.14 9.26
N ASP A 559 21.92 12.22 10.21
CA ASP A 559 23.24 11.73 10.54
C ASP A 559 23.66 10.67 9.51
N LEU A 560 24.59 11.04 8.63
CA LEU A 560 25.07 10.15 7.58
C LEU A 560 25.76 8.90 8.14
N SER A 561 26.31 8.96 9.35
CA SER A 561 26.94 7.79 9.99
C SER A 561 25.92 6.70 10.35
N GLN A 562 24.66 7.08 10.61
CA GLN A 562 23.57 6.16 10.94
C GLN A 562 22.88 5.59 9.70
N VAL A 563 22.86 6.36 8.61
CA VAL A 563 22.21 5.94 7.35
C VAL A 563 23.08 4.97 6.56
N VAL A 564 24.40 5.03 6.72
CA VAL A 564 25.38 4.19 6.04
C VAL A 564 25.50 2.85 6.77
N SER A 565 24.83 1.83 6.24
CA SER A 565 24.87 0.48 6.81
C SER A 565 26.02 -0.36 6.24
N LYS A 566 26.36 -1.48 6.88
CA LYS A 566 27.30 -2.47 6.34
C LYS A 566 26.73 -3.25 5.14
N TYR A 567 25.44 -3.12 4.85
CA TYR A 567 24.73 -3.88 3.82
C TYR A 567 24.54 -3.03 2.56
N ILE A 568 25.12 -3.50 1.45
CA ILE A 568 25.08 -2.83 0.14
C ILE A 568 23.61 -2.70 -0.32
N GLY A 569 23.17 -1.48 -0.62
CA GLY A 569 21.84 -1.15 -1.14
C GLY A 569 20.81 -0.69 -0.09
N GLU A 570 21.03 -0.99 1.20
CA GLU A 570 20.17 -0.49 2.28
C GLU A 570 20.36 1.02 2.51
N THR A 571 21.60 1.50 2.41
CA THR A 571 21.94 2.94 2.44
C THR A 571 21.18 3.72 1.34
N GLU A 572 21.15 3.21 0.11
CA GLU A 572 20.43 3.84 -1.01
C GLU A 572 18.92 3.86 -0.78
N LYS A 573 18.35 2.77 -0.22
CA LYS A 573 16.93 2.68 0.14
C LYS A 573 16.58 3.69 1.21
N ASN A 574 17.42 3.85 2.23
CA ASN A 574 17.19 4.82 3.31
C ASN A 574 17.32 6.27 2.82
N LEU A 575 18.37 6.59 2.04
CA LEU A 575 18.50 7.89 1.40
C LEU A 575 17.33 8.20 0.46
N ARG A 576 16.85 7.20 -0.30
CA ARG A 576 15.65 7.34 -1.13
C ARG A 576 14.45 7.77 -0.31
N LYS A 577 14.15 7.05 0.77
CA LYS A 577 13.03 7.35 1.66
C LYS A 577 13.12 8.77 2.23
N VAL A 578 14.31 9.21 2.68
CA VAL A 578 14.53 10.58 3.20
C VAL A 578 14.17 11.64 2.17
N PHE A 579 14.73 11.55 0.96
CA PHE A 579 14.48 12.57 -0.06
C PHE A 579 13.06 12.50 -0.64
N ASP A 580 12.49 11.30 -0.80
CA ASP A 580 11.11 11.12 -1.30
C ASP A 580 10.09 11.70 -0.30
N ALA A 581 10.32 11.53 1.00
CA ALA A 581 9.50 12.14 2.04
C ALA A 581 9.69 13.67 2.08
N ALA A 582 10.93 14.16 1.92
CA ALA A 582 11.23 15.59 1.90
C ALA A 582 10.65 16.32 0.68
N GLU A 583 10.55 15.66 -0.49
CA GLU A 583 9.96 16.23 -1.72
C GLU A 583 8.51 16.67 -1.53
N GLN A 584 7.74 16.00 -0.66
CA GLN A 584 6.33 16.31 -0.41
C GLN A 584 6.14 17.59 0.40
N GLY A 585 7.05 17.87 1.34
CA GLY A 585 6.95 18.96 2.33
C GLY A 585 7.89 20.14 2.14
N GLY A 586 8.87 20.00 1.25
CA GLY A 586 9.89 21.03 1.03
C GLY A 586 10.68 21.37 2.30
N ALA A 587 11.16 20.36 3.03
CA ALA A 587 11.97 20.55 4.24
C ALA A 587 13.40 21.03 3.94
N LEU A 588 14.06 21.67 4.93
CA LEU A 588 15.51 21.88 4.86
C LEU A 588 16.22 20.62 5.38
N LEU A 589 16.95 19.94 4.49
CA LEU A 589 17.71 18.75 4.84
C LEU A 589 19.14 19.13 5.21
N LEU A 590 19.56 18.82 6.45
CA LEU A 590 20.93 18.97 6.91
C LEU A 590 21.57 17.60 7.08
N PHE A 591 22.48 17.26 6.17
CA PHE A 591 23.32 16.08 6.27
C PHE A 591 24.56 16.41 7.09
N ASP A 592 24.61 15.93 8.32
CA ASP A 592 25.73 16.17 9.24
C ASP A 592 26.84 15.14 9.02
N GLU A 593 28.08 15.51 9.36
CA GLU A 593 29.28 14.66 9.29
C GLU A 593 29.54 14.02 7.92
N ALA A 594 29.43 14.82 6.85
CA ALA A 594 29.71 14.34 5.50
C ALA A 594 31.09 13.69 5.38
N ASP A 595 32.09 14.13 6.15
CA ASP A 595 33.44 13.53 6.18
C ASP A 595 33.46 12.03 6.52
N ALA A 596 32.43 11.49 7.18
CA ALA A 596 32.30 10.04 7.36
C ALA A 596 32.16 9.26 6.04
N LEU A 597 31.55 9.89 5.02
CA LEU A 597 31.43 9.36 3.66
C LEU A 597 32.67 9.63 2.80
N PHE A 598 33.38 10.73 3.05
CA PHE A 598 34.45 11.25 2.17
C PHE A 598 35.86 11.10 2.71
N GLY A 599 36.05 10.55 3.90
CA GLY A 599 37.36 10.38 4.51
C GLY A 599 38.32 9.69 3.53
N LYS A 600 39.51 10.27 3.33
CA LYS A 600 40.56 9.75 2.44
C LYS A 600 40.86 8.28 2.77
N ARG A 601 40.18 7.36 2.12
CA ARG A 601 40.59 5.95 2.03
C ARG A 601 41.57 5.91 0.87
N SER A 602 42.83 6.06 1.22
CA SER A 602 43.97 5.97 0.32
C SER A 602 43.92 4.67 -0.48
N GLU A 603 44.11 4.79 -1.80
CA GLU A 603 44.55 3.77 -2.74
C GLU A 603 43.77 2.44 -2.76
N VAL A 604 42.76 2.40 -3.64
CA VAL A 604 42.31 1.27 -4.46
C VAL A 604 43.03 -0.05 -4.17
N LYS A 605 42.54 -0.83 -3.20
CA LYS A 605 42.87 -2.27 -3.09
C LYS A 605 41.71 -3.19 -2.74
N ASP A 606 40.56 -2.70 -2.28
CA ASP A 606 39.44 -3.58 -1.91
C ASP A 606 38.14 -3.31 -2.68
N SER A 607 37.37 -4.37 -2.88
CA SER A 607 36.04 -4.35 -3.48
C SER A 607 35.06 -3.45 -2.71
N HIS A 608 35.30 -3.18 -1.42
CA HIS A 608 34.51 -2.28 -0.58
C HIS A 608 34.59 -0.79 -1.00
N ASP A 609 35.72 -0.31 -1.54
CA ASP A 609 35.88 1.12 -1.89
C ASP A 609 35.09 1.52 -3.16
N ARG A 610 34.77 0.55 -4.03
CA ARG A 610 33.92 0.80 -5.20
C ARG A 610 32.47 1.12 -4.82
N TYR A 611 31.97 0.53 -3.74
CA TYR A 611 30.59 0.71 -3.29
C TYR A 611 30.38 2.05 -2.57
N ALA A 612 31.39 2.54 -1.81
CA ALA A 612 31.32 3.85 -1.18
C ALA A 612 31.21 5.01 -2.20
N ASN A 613 31.91 4.91 -3.34
CA ASN A 613 31.79 5.88 -4.43
C ASN A 613 30.39 5.87 -5.08
N LEU A 614 29.71 4.72 -5.10
CA LEU A 614 28.36 4.60 -5.63
C LEU A 614 27.34 5.29 -4.71
N GLU A 615 27.44 5.07 -3.39
CA GLU A 615 26.58 5.70 -2.38
C GLU A 615 26.73 7.23 -2.37
N VAL A 616 27.96 7.73 -2.42
CA VAL A 616 28.26 9.17 -2.55
C VAL A 616 27.68 9.75 -3.84
N SER A 617 27.83 9.03 -4.96
CA SER A 617 27.28 9.47 -6.25
C SER A 617 25.76 9.52 -6.24
N TYR A 618 25.12 8.55 -5.57
CA TYR A 618 23.67 8.52 -5.37
C TYR A 618 23.20 9.68 -4.50
N LEU A 619 23.85 9.93 -3.36
CA LEU A 619 23.53 11.07 -2.48
C LEU A 619 23.59 12.40 -3.25
N LEU A 620 24.66 12.65 -3.99
CA LEU A 620 24.81 13.85 -4.80
C LEU A 620 23.72 13.97 -5.88
N MET A 621 23.47 12.89 -6.61
CA MET A 621 22.41 12.87 -7.62
C MET A 621 21.04 13.21 -7.00
N ARG A 622 20.74 12.64 -5.83
CA ARG A 622 19.50 12.92 -5.10
C ARG A 622 19.42 14.35 -4.60
N MET A 623 20.52 14.91 -4.10
CA MET A 623 20.61 16.32 -3.68
C MET A 623 20.40 17.30 -4.84
N GLU A 624 20.92 16.99 -6.03
CA GLU A 624 20.72 17.80 -7.25
C GLU A 624 19.27 17.73 -7.78
N ALA A 625 18.64 16.56 -7.62
CA ALA A 625 17.25 16.34 -8.00
C ALA A 625 16.27 16.94 -7.00
N TYR A 626 16.65 16.97 -5.71
CA TYR A 626 15.80 17.46 -4.63
C TYR A 626 15.40 18.90 -4.86
N ARG A 627 14.10 19.14 -4.92
CA ARG A 627 13.52 20.46 -5.21
C ARG A 627 13.74 21.48 -4.08
N GLY A 628 14.03 21.04 -2.86
CA GLY A 628 14.27 21.91 -1.70
C GLY A 628 15.74 22.31 -1.49
N LEU A 629 16.05 22.70 -0.26
CA LEU A 629 17.41 23.06 0.19
C LEU A 629 18.05 21.89 0.92
N ALA A 630 19.15 21.38 0.36
CA ALA A 630 19.99 20.36 0.99
C ALA A 630 21.36 20.93 1.36
N VAL A 631 21.71 20.83 2.64
CA VAL A 631 22.94 21.34 3.24
C VAL A 631 23.77 20.17 3.74
N LEU A 632 25.04 20.13 3.35
CA LEU A 632 26.04 19.20 3.88
C LEU A 632 26.92 19.94 4.87
N THR A 633 27.24 19.34 6.01
CA THR A 633 28.28 19.85 6.91
C THR A 633 29.54 19.00 6.80
N THR A 634 30.71 19.62 6.95
CA THR A 634 31.96 18.87 7.10
C THR A 634 32.95 19.61 7.98
N ASN A 635 33.76 18.85 8.72
CA ASN A 635 34.90 19.39 9.44
C ASN A 635 36.18 19.44 8.57
N MET A 636 36.22 18.68 7.47
CA MET A 636 37.43 18.46 6.67
C MET A 636 37.24 18.81 5.19
N LYS A 637 37.05 20.10 4.87
CA LYS A 637 36.88 20.58 3.47
C LYS A 637 37.92 20.03 2.49
N GLN A 638 39.18 19.90 2.92
CA GLN A 638 40.29 19.42 2.10
C GLN A 638 40.24 17.92 1.77
N ALA A 639 39.39 17.16 2.46
CA ALA A 639 39.18 15.74 2.16
C ALA A 639 38.22 15.52 0.98
N LEU A 640 37.39 16.52 0.66
CA LEU A 640 36.45 16.45 -0.46
C LEU A 640 37.17 16.57 -1.80
N ASP A 641 36.79 15.71 -2.76
CA ASP A 641 37.37 15.73 -4.08
C ASP A 641 36.87 16.93 -4.93
N THR A 642 37.55 17.19 -6.05
CA THR A 642 37.19 18.31 -6.93
C THR A 642 35.90 18.04 -7.72
N ALA A 643 35.52 16.77 -7.94
CA ALA A 643 34.32 16.42 -8.69
C ALA A 643 33.05 16.74 -7.88
N PHE A 644 33.08 16.46 -6.59
CA PHE A 644 32.07 16.78 -5.58
C PHE A 644 31.86 18.28 -5.46
N MET A 645 32.95 19.03 -5.30
CA MET A 645 32.91 20.48 -5.17
C MET A 645 32.29 21.19 -6.39
N ARG A 646 32.37 20.61 -7.60
CA ARG A 646 31.73 21.15 -8.81
C ARG A 646 30.21 21.00 -8.83
N ARG A 647 29.67 20.04 -8.07
CA ARG A 647 28.22 19.76 -7.98
C ARG A 647 27.52 20.55 -6.88
N ILE A 648 28.29 21.12 -5.95
CA ILE A 648 27.76 21.97 -4.89
C ILE A 648 27.65 23.41 -5.38
N ARG A 649 26.45 23.98 -5.26
CA ARG A 649 26.18 25.35 -5.73
C ARG A 649 26.75 26.42 -4.82
N PHE A 650 26.63 26.24 -3.51
CA PHE A 650 27.11 27.21 -2.52
C PHE A 650 28.08 26.58 -1.53
N VAL A 651 29.18 27.28 -1.22
CA VAL A 651 30.15 26.84 -0.23
C VAL A 651 30.33 27.95 0.79
N VAL A 652 30.07 27.64 2.06
CA VAL A 652 30.17 28.58 3.18
C VAL A 652 31.23 28.06 4.15
N ASP A 653 32.30 28.83 4.31
CA ASP A 653 33.36 28.54 5.26
C ASP A 653 33.03 29.18 6.63
N PHE A 654 33.02 28.37 7.68
CA PHE A 654 32.82 28.71 9.08
C PHE A 654 34.18 28.68 9.80
N PRO A 655 34.99 29.76 9.69
CA PRO A 655 36.28 29.81 10.36
C PRO A 655 36.13 29.79 11.88
N PHE A 656 37.25 29.53 12.56
CA PHE A 656 37.29 29.69 14.00
C PHE A 656 37.06 31.16 14.38
N PRO A 657 36.18 31.47 15.35
CA PRO A 657 35.76 32.85 15.62
C PRO A 657 36.94 33.67 16.16
N GLY A 658 37.08 34.90 15.66
CA GLY A 658 38.03 35.89 16.16
C GLY A 658 37.64 36.44 17.55
N GLU A 659 38.51 37.22 18.18
CA GLU A 659 38.27 37.74 19.54
C GLU A 659 37.01 38.64 19.62
N SER A 660 36.81 39.53 18.64
CA SER A 660 35.60 40.37 18.56
C SER A 660 34.32 39.55 18.38
N GLU A 661 34.37 38.49 17.56
CA GLU A 661 33.25 37.57 17.34
C GLU A 661 32.96 36.76 18.61
N ARG A 662 33.98 36.29 19.32
CA ARG A 662 33.80 35.59 20.60
C ARG A 662 33.20 36.49 21.67
N ALA A 663 33.58 37.76 21.75
CA ALA A 663 32.96 38.72 22.67
C ALA A 663 31.47 38.90 22.38
N GLU A 664 31.09 38.96 21.10
CA GLU A 664 29.69 39.00 20.68
C GLU A 664 28.93 37.73 21.06
N ILE A 665 29.54 36.55 20.82
CA ILE A 665 28.95 35.26 21.21
C ILE A 665 28.71 35.22 22.73
N TRP A 666 29.68 35.64 23.54
CA TRP A 666 29.53 35.73 24.99
C TRP A 666 28.37 36.64 25.42
N ARG A 667 28.23 37.81 24.79
CA ARG A 667 27.13 38.74 25.06
C ARG A 667 25.75 38.15 24.75
N ARG A 668 25.64 37.28 23.74
CA ARG A 668 24.38 36.64 23.35
C ARG A 668 24.05 35.39 24.17
N VAL A 669 25.07 34.61 24.52
CA VAL A 669 24.92 33.37 25.31
C VAL A 669 24.49 33.68 26.75
N LEU A 670 24.94 34.81 27.32
CA LEU A 670 24.57 35.23 28.66
C LEU A 670 23.21 35.96 28.65
N PRO A 671 22.14 35.40 29.22
CA PRO A 671 20.83 36.03 29.16
C PRO A 671 20.78 37.27 30.05
N ALA A 672 20.07 38.31 29.61
CA ALA A 672 19.94 39.57 30.36
C ALA A 672 19.32 39.40 31.77
N ARG A 673 18.58 38.31 32.01
CA ARG A 673 18.00 37.97 33.31
C ARG A 673 18.97 37.27 34.27
N ALA A 674 20.11 36.78 33.79
CA ALA A 674 21.06 36.10 34.67
C ALA A 674 21.62 37.08 35.71
N PRO A 675 21.62 36.74 37.01
CA PRO A 675 22.19 37.58 38.04
C PRO A 675 23.72 37.56 37.90
N MET A 676 24.30 38.62 37.35
CA MET A 676 25.73 38.74 37.08
C MET A 676 26.40 39.77 37.98
N LYS A 677 27.67 39.52 38.34
CA LYS A 677 28.53 40.44 39.08
C LYS A 677 29.95 40.40 38.51
N GLY A 678 30.35 41.47 37.83
CA GLY A 678 31.72 41.61 37.30
C GLY A 678 32.06 40.62 36.18
N VAL A 679 31.07 40.13 35.44
CA VAL A 679 31.30 39.29 34.25
C VAL A 679 31.52 40.22 33.06
N GLU A 680 32.71 40.14 32.46
CA GLU A 680 33.13 40.99 31.34
C GLU A 680 33.30 40.12 30.08
N PRO A 681 32.37 40.19 29.11
CA PRO A 681 32.45 39.41 27.87
C PRO A 681 33.75 39.61 27.09
N GLU A 682 34.34 40.80 27.16
CA GLU A 682 35.60 41.15 26.51
C GLU A 682 36.79 40.39 27.13
N LEU A 683 36.78 40.15 28.44
CA LEU A 683 37.79 39.30 29.09
C LEU A 683 37.57 37.83 28.77
N LEU A 684 36.32 37.38 28.73
CA LEU A 684 35.95 36.00 28.36
C LEU A 684 36.30 35.67 26.90
N ALA A 685 36.27 36.67 26.01
CA ALA A 685 36.62 36.53 24.61
C ALA A 685 38.09 36.15 24.37
N ARG A 686 38.97 36.34 25.35
CA ARG A 686 40.37 35.91 25.28
C ARG A 686 40.50 34.39 25.21
N LEU A 687 39.51 33.65 25.73
CA LEU A 687 39.49 32.18 25.61
C LEU A 687 39.44 31.76 24.14
N THR A 688 40.39 30.94 23.73
CA THR A 688 40.51 30.45 22.35
C THR A 688 39.64 29.21 22.12
N VAL A 689 38.32 29.38 22.23
CA VAL A 689 37.30 28.32 22.11
C VAL A 689 36.23 28.64 21.05
N ALA A 690 35.60 27.60 20.50
CA ALA A 690 34.50 27.75 19.55
C ALA A 690 33.18 28.11 20.25
N GLY A 691 32.17 28.57 19.49
CA GLY A 691 30.88 29.00 20.02
C GLY A 691 30.15 27.94 20.84
N GLY A 692 30.22 26.66 20.43
CA GLY A 692 29.67 25.54 21.19
C GLY A 692 30.27 25.42 22.60
N SER A 693 31.60 25.51 22.71
CA SER A 693 32.29 25.51 23.99
C SER A 693 32.01 26.76 24.82
N ILE A 694 31.87 27.94 24.21
CA ILE A 694 31.44 29.16 24.91
C ILE A 694 30.09 28.95 25.61
N ARG A 695 29.12 28.36 24.89
CA ARG A 695 27.81 28.03 25.46
C ARG A 695 27.92 27.05 26.63
N ASN A 696 28.73 26.00 26.50
CA ASN A 696 28.94 25.02 27.56
C ASN A 696 29.58 25.65 28.82
N ILE A 697 30.58 26.52 28.64
CA ILE A 697 31.25 27.21 29.75
C ILE A 697 30.27 28.16 30.44
N ALA A 698 29.52 28.97 29.69
CA ALA A 698 28.53 29.88 30.26
C ALA A 698 27.47 29.15 31.10
N LEU A 699 26.93 28.05 30.57
CA LEU A 699 25.92 27.26 31.24
C LEU A 699 26.48 26.56 32.49
N SER A 700 27.66 25.96 32.39
CA SER A 700 28.32 25.32 33.54
C SER A 700 28.64 26.34 34.63
N GLY A 701 29.13 27.53 34.25
CA GLY A 701 29.37 28.62 35.19
C GLY A 701 28.10 29.11 35.89
N ALA A 702 26.97 29.14 35.18
CA ALA A 702 25.68 29.49 35.77
C ALA A 702 25.19 28.44 36.78
N PHE A 703 25.39 27.15 36.49
CA PHE A 703 25.08 26.07 37.45
C PHE A 703 25.95 26.14 38.71
N LEU A 704 27.26 26.41 38.57
CA LEU A 704 28.15 26.61 39.72
C LEU A 704 27.69 27.78 40.60
N ALA A 705 27.34 28.92 39.99
CA ALA A 705 26.83 30.07 40.72
C ALA A 705 25.50 29.77 41.45
N ALA A 706 24.62 28.99 40.81
CA ALA A 706 23.33 28.61 41.38
C ALA A 706 23.48 27.65 42.58
N GLU A 707 24.41 26.69 42.52
CA GLU A 707 24.72 25.78 43.62
C GLU A 707 25.24 26.53 44.86
N GLU A 708 26.06 27.56 44.65
CA GLU A 708 26.55 28.44 45.72
C GLU A 708 25.50 29.44 46.22
N GLY A 709 24.37 29.60 45.52
CA GLY A 709 23.36 30.62 45.79
C GLY A 709 23.85 32.06 45.57
N ASP A 710 24.89 32.26 44.75
CA ASP A 710 25.52 33.56 44.47
C ASP A 710 25.24 34.03 43.02
N ARG A 711 25.59 35.28 42.72
CA ARG A 711 25.58 35.84 41.37
C ARG A 711 26.71 35.22 40.54
N LEU A 712 26.46 35.05 39.25
CA LEU A 712 27.44 34.62 38.26
C LEU A 712 28.62 35.62 38.21
N GLN A 713 29.84 35.10 38.37
CA GLN A 713 31.08 35.86 38.53
C GLN A 713 32.18 35.22 37.68
N MET A 714 33.27 35.97 37.44
CA MET A 714 34.45 35.47 36.70
C MET A 714 35.07 34.21 37.33
N ARG A 715 34.98 34.03 38.66
CA ARG A 715 35.45 32.82 39.34
C ARG A 715 34.73 31.55 38.87
N HIS A 716 33.41 31.62 38.69
CA HIS A 716 32.60 30.50 38.20
C HIS A 716 32.90 30.21 36.73
N MET A 717 33.12 31.27 35.92
CA MET A 717 33.56 31.11 34.53
C MET A 717 34.94 30.48 34.42
N LEU A 718 35.86 30.83 35.31
CA LEU A 718 37.22 30.26 35.33
C LEU A 718 37.17 28.75 35.60
N GLU A 719 36.38 28.33 36.59
CA GLU A 719 36.23 26.92 36.93
C GLU A 719 35.53 26.15 35.80
N ALA A 720 34.45 26.70 35.24
CA ALA A 720 33.78 26.13 34.08
C ALA A 720 34.72 26.02 32.85
N ALA A 721 35.53 27.05 32.60
CA ALA A 721 36.51 27.06 31.51
C ALA A 721 37.60 26.01 31.72
N ARG A 722 38.09 25.80 32.95
CA ARG A 722 39.06 24.74 33.27
C ARG A 722 38.48 23.37 32.92
N THR A 723 37.26 23.09 33.34
CA THR A 723 36.59 21.81 33.06
C THR A 723 36.37 21.59 31.56
N GLU A 724 35.95 22.62 30.82
CA GLU A 724 35.76 22.50 29.38
C GLU A 724 37.09 22.35 28.62
N TYR A 725 38.15 23.07 29.01
CA TYR A 725 39.48 22.91 28.41
C TYR A 725 40.05 21.51 28.66
N LEU A 726 39.82 20.93 29.84
CA LEU A 726 40.20 19.55 30.14
C LEU A 726 39.50 18.55 29.21
N LYS A 727 38.21 18.74 28.90
CA LYS A 727 37.48 17.91 27.91
C LYS A 727 38.04 18.04 26.49
N LEU A 728 38.63 19.20 26.17
CA LEU A 728 39.24 19.47 24.89
C LEU A 728 40.72 19.04 24.83
N ASP A 729 41.23 18.34 25.86
CA ASP A 729 42.63 17.97 26.03
C ASP A 729 43.59 19.19 25.92
N ARG A 730 43.15 20.35 26.39
CA ARG A 730 43.89 21.61 26.37
C ARG A 730 44.07 22.16 27.78
N SER A 731 45.10 22.97 27.98
CA SER A 731 45.32 23.73 29.22
C SER A 731 45.10 25.23 28.98
N LEU A 732 44.56 25.91 30.00
CA LEU A 732 44.39 27.36 29.99
C LEU A 732 45.76 28.04 30.10
N THR A 733 46.01 29.02 29.25
CA THR A 733 47.24 29.82 29.32
C THR A 733 47.06 31.02 30.25
N PRO A 734 48.14 31.50 30.92
CA PRO A 734 48.07 32.68 31.78
C PRO A 734 47.58 33.96 31.06
N SER A 735 47.82 34.07 29.75
CA SER A 735 47.34 35.16 28.91
C SER A 735 45.82 35.15 28.70
N GLU A 736 45.20 33.97 28.66
CA GLU A 736 43.75 33.82 28.43
C GLU A 736 42.94 34.19 29.68
N VAL A 737 43.48 33.95 30.88
CA VAL A 737 42.81 34.19 32.18
C VAL A 737 43.29 35.46 32.89
N HIS A 738 44.12 36.26 32.22
CA HIS A 738 44.65 37.49 32.80
C HIS A 738 43.52 38.48 33.13
N GLY A 739 43.43 38.91 34.40
CA GLY A 739 42.43 39.87 34.88
C GLY A 739 41.10 39.27 35.34
N TRP A 740 41.01 37.94 35.53
CA TRP A 740 39.78 37.27 35.96
C TRP A 740 39.62 37.17 37.49
N VAL A 741 40.71 37.37 38.25
CA VAL A 741 40.78 37.27 39.72
C VAL A 741 41.59 38.42 40.28
#